data_AF-A0A920C2R2-F1
#
_entry.id   AF-A0A920C2R2-F1
#
_cell.length_a   1.000
_cell.length_b   1.000
_cell.length_c   1.000
_cell.angle_alpha   90.00
_cell.angle_beta   90.00
_cell.angle_gamma   90.00
#
_symmetry.space_group_name_H-M   'P 1'
#
loop_
_entity.id
_entity.type
_entity.pdbx_description
1 polymer ?
#
loop_
_entity_poly.entity_id
_entity_poly.type
_entity_poly.pdbx_seq_one_letter_code
_entity_poly.pdbx_strand_id
1 'polypeptide(L)'
;MVSRRKKISVIGSGFTGATTALMVAQKELGDVVLVDIPDMEDPTKGKALDMAEAAPVQGFDAKITGTANYTDTKNSDLVIITAGIARKPGMSRDDLVNTNAKIMTAVTKEVVKYSEDTTIIVLTNPVDAMTYTVYKASGLPKERVIGQSGVLDTARFRAFVAEELNLSVKDITGFVLGGHGDDMVPLIRYSYAGGIPLEKLISKERLEQIVQRTRTGGGEIVNLLGNGSAYYAPAASLTVMAEAILKDQRRILPSIAYLEGEYGYHDIYLGVPTVLGGKGIEEVIALDLTEEEKKQLDKSAESVKKVIDILNKRLSKHTMAAFQSLCVLISLYPLTSLLHRLLYTLKERMRNKMSLTVAHLLYGFFALLILATMIFRRGIVLPSLLGTFVIACAYKGSIISGFMAIFYANLVAAQELFSIFLIITFMLALLNALKDLQADVLMIQPIQKIMINGHLSYFVLIIVTYLISLFFWPTPAVPLICALLVPAAIRSGLPAITAAVAITIAGQGMALSSDYIVQVAPALSAAAAGVETSAVADRSLVLSLITGVIASVLAYLFYRKSIRSKGDSRNQEEAAQIQDYDSSGHKSASKYLMQWRRIFAWLVPIVLLLVVGYMLYNKFFGPSDLVGGEGAALVGGVAVILLLLATGVFGKQNALDYVGNHITNGFVFAFKAMGPVIPIAGFFFLGSAEFSKGILLVEEAPSFLFDIVSSIQAFLPESSVFAAFSLLFVGIITGLDGSGFSGLPLTGALAASLESASIDASTLAAIGQLGAIWTGGGALIAWSSLIAVAGFCGVSAMELVRKNFFPVIIGLSIATIAAVILF
;
A
#
# COMPACT_ATOMS: atom_id res chain seq x y z
N MET A 1 -55.01 15.60 15.59
CA MET A 1 -53.54 15.45 15.53
C MET A 1 -53.03 16.27 14.36
N VAL A 2 -52.01 17.10 14.56
CA VAL A 2 -51.34 17.81 13.46
C VAL A 2 -50.55 16.76 12.66
N SER A 3 -50.80 16.67 11.35
CA SER A 3 -50.00 15.80 10.47
C SER A 3 -48.55 16.29 10.47
N ARG A 4 -47.62 15.50 11.01
CA ARG A 4 -46.18 15.84 10.97
C ARG A 4 -45.65 15.56 9.56
N ARG A 5 -44.76 16.42 9.06
CA ARG A 5 -43.96 16.11 7.86
C ARG A 5 -43.17 14.82 8.12
N LYS A 6 -43.00 14.01 7.08
CA LYS A 6 -42.08 12.88 7.12
C LYS A 6 -40.67 13.38 7.36
N LYS A 7 -39.84 12.58 8.04
CA LYS A 7 -38.46 12.94 8.36
C LYS A 7 -37.50 11.91 7.78
N ILE A 8 -36.49 12.40 7.05
CA ILE A 8 -35.56 11.58 6.28
C ILE A 8 -34.15 11.93 6.70
N SER A 9 -33.42 10.97 7.25
CA SER A 9 -31.99 11.17 7.59
C SER A 9 -31.11 10.60 6.51
N VAL A 10 -30.21 11.41 5.96
CA VAL A 10 -29.19 10.99 5.00
C VAL A 10 -27.85 10.95 5.72
N ILE A 11 -27.30 9.75 5.90
CA ILE A 11 -26.01 9.56 6.57
C ILE A 11 -24.89 9.52 5.53
N GLY A 12 -23.96 10.46 5.65
CA GLY A 12 -22.93 10.78 4.67
C GLY A 12 -23.32 12.01 3.84
N SER A 13 -22.53 13.09 3.93
CA SER A 13 -22.74 14.34 3.19
C SER A 13 -21.96 14.42 1.88
N GLY A 14 -21.33 13.32 1.44
CA GLY A 14 -20.65 13.25 0.13
C GLY A 14 -21.60 13.53 -1.04
N PHE A 15 -21.08 13.58 -2.27
CA PHE A 15 -21.86 14.00 -3.45
C PHE A 15 -23.22 13.28 -3.56
N THR A 16 -23.26 11.95 -3.46
CA THR A 16 -24.52 11.20 -3.56
C THR A 16 -25.49 11.51 -2.42
N GLY A 17 -25.00 11.63 -1.18
CA GLY A 17 -25.83 11.96 -0.02
C GLY A 17 -26.43 13.37 -0.14
N ALA A 18 -25.59 14.35 -0.49
CA ALA A 18 -26.03 15.72 -0.72
C ALA A 18 -27.04 15.83 -1.87
N THR A 19 -26.78 15.17 -3.02
CA THR A 19 -27.73 15.15 -4.13
C THR A 19 -29.03 14.44 -3.76
N THR A 20 -28.99 13.38 -2.96
CA THR A 20 -30.20 12.69 -2.47
C THR A 20 -31.02 13.59 -1.56
N ALA A 21 -30.37 14.28 -0.62
CA ALA A 21 -31.01 15.25 0.27
C ALA A 21 -31.75 16.34 -0.52
N LEU A 22 -31.10 16.91 -1.54
CA LEU A 22 -31.72 17.91 -2.41
C LEU A 22 -32.90 17.34 -3.21
N MET A 23 -32.74 16.20 -3.88
CA MET A 23 -33.81 15.61 -4.72
C MET A 23 -35.06 15.21 -3.92
N VAL A 24 -34.85 14.71 -2.70
CA VAL A 24 -35.92 14.35 -1.77
C VAL A 24 -36.66 15.61 -1.28
N ALA A 25 -35.94 16.67 -0.95
CA ALA A 25 -36.51 17.95 -0.54
C ALA A 25 -37.27 18.65 -1.69
N GLN A 26 -36.70 18.67 -2.90
CA GLN A 26 -37.34 19.21 -4.11
C GLN A 26 -38.66 18.52 -4.46
N LYS A 27 -38.83 17.25 -4.06
CA LYS A 27 -40.07 16.47 -4.24
C LYS A 27 -41.02 16.58 -3.04
N GLU A 28 -40.68 17.38 -2.04
CA GLU A 28 -41.41 17.57 -0.79
C GLU A 28 -41.76 16.24 -0.09
N LEU A 29 -40.85 15.26 -0.17
CA LEU A 29 -41.07 13.95 0.44
C LEU A 29 -40.99 13.98 1.97
N GLY A 30 -40.34 15.00 2.53
CA GLY A 30 -40.18 15.20 3.97
C GLY A 30 -39.07 16.20 4.32
N ASP A 31 -38.96 16.52 5.60
CA ASP A 31 -37.83 17.27 6.15
C ASP A 31 -36.57 16.38 6.18
N VAL A 32 -35.42 16.96 5.89
CA VAL A 32 -34.15 16.25 5.70
C VAL A 32 -33.14 16.60 6.80
N VAL A 33 -32.52 15.57 7.37
CA VAL A 33 -31.35 15.70 8.25
C VAL A 33 -30.14 15.08 7.57
N LEU A 34 -29.21 15.91 7.13
CA LEU A 34 -27.95 15.49 6.52
C LEU A 34 -26.89 15.34 7.63
N VAL A 35 -26.37 14.14 7.79
CA VAL A 35 -25.44 13.79 8.88
C VAL A 35 -24.09 13.40 8.32
N ASP A 36 -23.01 13.90 8.92
CA ASP A 36 -21.65 13.42 8.65
C ASP A 36 -20.83 13.34 9.94
N ILE A 37 -19.57 12.96 9.84
CA ILE A 37 -18.64 12.92 10.98
C ILE A 37 -18.36 14.34 11.54
N PRO A 38 -17.94 14.47 12.81
CA PRO A 38 -17.62 15.77 13.41
C PRO A 38 -16.67 16.66 12.59
N ASP A 39 -15.64 16.06 11.99
CA ASP A 39 -14.68 16.78 11.13
C ASP A 39 -15.33 17.40 9.87
N MET A 40 -16.53 16.96 9.51
CA MET A 40 -17.31 17.42 8.36
C MET A 40 -18.55 18.22 8.76
N GLU A 41 -18.70 18.62 10.04
CA GLU A 41 -19.90 19.29 10.54
C GLU A 41 -20.22 20.59 9.78
N ASP A 42 -19.24 21.50 9.68
CA ASP A 42 -19.43 22.78 9.00
C ASP A 42 -19.67 22.62 7.49
N PRO A 43 -18.88 21.80 6.74
CA PRO A 43 -19.23 21.48 5.35
C PRO A 43 -20.63 20.88 5.18
N THR A 44 -21.09 20.07 6.13
CA THR A 44 -22.42 19.46 6.10
C THR A 44 -23.52 20.50 6.32
N LYS A 45 -23.32 21.42 7.27
CA LYS A 45 -24.20 22.58 7.49
C LYS A 45 -24.23 23.49 6.27
N GLY A 46 -23.08 23.77 5.66
CA GLY A 46 -22.97 24.58 4.45
C GLY A 46 -23.79 24.02 3.28
N LYS A 47 -23.67 22.71 3.01
CA LYS A 47 -24.48 22.04 1.98
C LYS A 47 -25.97 22.10 2.28
N ALA A 48 -26.37 21.88 3.53
CA ALA A 48 -27.77 21.94 3.92
C ALA A 48 -28.35 23.36 3.80
N LEU A 49 -27.57 24.39 4.13
CA LEU A 49 -27.94 25.79 3.98
C LEU A 49 -28.13 26.16 2.50
N ASP A 50 -27.17 25.81 1.65
CA ASP A 50 -27.25 26.05 0.20
C ASP A 50 -28.52 25.41 -0.41
N MET A 51 -28.83 24.16 -0.03
CA MET A 51 -30.08 23.51 -0.46
C MET A 51 -31.32 24.23 0.08
N ALA A 52 -31.30 24.74 1.32
CA ALA A 52 -32.42 25.50 1.89
C ALA A 52 -32.61 26.85 1.20
N GLU A 53 -31.53 27.51 0.77
CA GLU A 53 -31.57 28.76 0.00
C GLU A 53 -32.09 28.56 -1.43
N ALA A 54 -32.00 27.34 -1.98
CA ALA A 54 -32.65 26.98 -3.24
C ALA A 54 -34.18 26.82 -3.12
N ALA A 55 -34.70 26.61 -1.90
CA ALA A 55 -36.12 26.31 -1.67
C ALA A 55 -37.07 27.41 -2.16
N PRO A 56 -36.85 28.72 -1.88
CA PRO A 56 -37.71 29.79 -2.38
C PRO A 56 -37.64 29.97 -3.90
N VAL A 57 -36.54 29.58 -4.54
CA VAL A 57 -36.35 29.68 -5.99
C VAL A 57 -37.15 28.60 -6.72
N GLN A 58 -37.15 27.38 -6.18
CA GLN A 58 -37.80 26.23 -6.80
C GLN A 58 -39.22 25.96 -6.26
N GLY A 59 -39.59 26.59 -5.14
CA GLY A 59 -40.93 26.53 -4.56
C GLY A 59 -41.22 25.22 -3.80
N PHE A 60 -40.22 24.61 -3.16
CA PHE A 60 -40.43 23.44 -2.31
C PHE A 60 -40.40 23.80 -0.82
N ASP A 61 -41.31 23.23 -0.04
CA ASP A 61 -41.46 23.45 1.40
C ASP A 61 -40.90 22.27 2.23
N ALA A 62 -39.57 22.24 2.39
CA ALA A 62 -38.88 21.23 3.20
C ALA A 62 -37.79 21.86 4.08
N LYS A 63 -37.71 21.46 5.35
CA LYS A 63 -36.59 21.86 6.22
C LYS A 63 -35.40 20.95 5.95
N ILE A 64 -34.22 21.53 5.69
CA ILE A 64 -32.97 20.80 5.51
C ILE A 64 -32.00 21.24 6.60
N THR A 65 -31.43 20.31 7.35
CA THR A 65 -30.49 20.61 8.44
C THR A 65 -29.25 19.73 8.33
N GLY A 66 -28.07 20.36 8.40
CA GLY A 66 -26.79 19.67 8.47
C GLY A 66 -26.30 19.52 9.91
N THR A 67 -25.76 18.36 10.27
CA THR A 67 -25.31 18.07 11.64
C THR A 67 -24.23 16.98 11.68
N ALA A 68 -23.51 16.91 12.79
CA ALA A 68 -22.67 15.76 13.14
C ALA A 68 -23.24 14.94 14.32
N ASN A 69 -24.40 15.35 14.86
CA ASN A 69 -25.00 14.73 16.03
C ASN A 69 -26.19 13.84 15.65
N TYR A 70 -26.08 12.54 15.94
CA TYR A 70 -27.14 11.57 15.66
C TYR A 70 -28.43 11.82 16.44
N THR A 71 -28.44 12.59 17.53
CA THR A 71 -29.69 12.95 18.22
C THR A 71 -30.67 13.66 17.29
N ASP A 72 -30.17 14.39 16.31
CA ASP A 72 -30.99 15.11 15.33
C ASP A 72 -31.67 14.15 14.35
N THR A 73 -31.24 12.89 14.28
CA THR A 73 -31.91 11.83 13.48
C THR A 73 -33.12 11.23 14.18
N LYS A 74 -33.45 11.67 15.40
CA LYS A 74 -34.55 11.10 16.18
C LYS A 74 -35.89 11.08 15.43
N ASN A 75 -36.61 9.97 15.50
CA ASN A 75 -37.92 9.74 14.89
C ASN A 75 -37.95 9.93 13.35
N SER A 76 -36.86 9.59 12.67
CA SER A 76 -36.83 9.52 11.21
C SER A 76 -37.71 8.37 10.71
N ASP A 77 -38.55 8.66 9.71
CA ASP A 77 -39.38 7.65 9.04
C ASP A 77 -38.53 6.80 8.07
N LEU A 78 -37.48 7.41 7.49
CA LEU A 78 -36.56 6.78 6.56
C LEU A 78 -35.12 7.23 6.84
N VAL A 79 -34.18 6.28 6.83
CA VAL A 79 -32.74 6.56 6.85
C VAL A 79 -32.09 6.04 5.58
N ILE A 80 -31.30 6.89 4.94
CA ILE A 80 -30.55 6.57 3.73
C ILE A 80 -29.06 6.62 4.07
N ILE A 81 -28.37 5.50 3.99
CA ILE A 81 -26.95 5.37 4.32
C ILE A 81 -26.12 5.45 3.04
N THR A 82 -25.39 6.55 2.88
CA THR A 82 -24.40 6.77 1.82
C THR A 82 -22.97 6.87 2.36
N ALA A 83 -22.81 6.88 3.69
CA ALA A 83 -21.52 6.91 4.37
C ALA A 83 -20.69 5.67 4.05
N GLY A 84 -19.41 5.89 3.82
CA GLY A 84 -18.47 4.82 3.52
C GLY A 84 -17.25 5.37 2.83
N ILE A 85 -16.20 4.56 2.78
CA ILE A 85 -15.01 4.92 2.02
C ILE A 85 -15.07 4.31 0.63
N ALA A 86 -14.69 5.10 -0.37
CA ALA A 86 -14.35 4.57 -1.68
C ALA A 86 -13.04 3.77 -1.58
N ARG A 87 -12.86 2.81 -2.50
CA ARG A 87 -11.62 2.04 -2.57
C ARG A 87 -10.44 2.99 -2.81
N LYS A 88 -9.46 2.99 -1.91
CA LYS A 88 -8.22 3.75 -2.06
C LYS A 88 -7.14 2.91 -2.75
N PRO A 89 -6.20 3.51 -3.49
CA PRO A 89 -5.05 2.79 -4.04
C PRO A 89 -4.29 2.03 -2.94
N GLY A 90 -3.94 0.78 -3.21
CA GLY A 90 -3.31 -0.14 -2.23
C GLY A 90 -4.27 -0.88 -1.28
N MET A 91 -5.57 -0.53 -1.27
CA MET A 91 -6.57 -1.23 -0.46
C MET A 91 -7.07 -2.51 -1.16
N SER A 92 -6.97 -3.65 -0.46
CA SER A 92 -7.56 -4.91 -0.96
C SER A 92 -9.10 -4.84 -0.94
N ARG A 93 -9.77 -5.70 -1.72
CA ARG A 93 -11.25 -5.80 -1.67
C ARG A 93 -11.73 -6.16 -0.26
N ASP A 94 -11.02 -7.07 0.40
CA ASP A 94 -11.32 -7.49 1.77
C ASP A 94 -11.14 -6.35 2.79
N ASP A 95 -10.11 -5.53 2.64
CA ASP A 95 -9.89 -4.37 3.52
C ASP A 95 -11.01 -3.34 3.39
N LEU A 96 -11.47 -3.09 2.16
CA LEU A 96 -12.58 -2.20 1.89
C LEU A 96 -13.88 -2.72 2.53
N VAL A 97 -14.20 -4.00 2.31
CA VAL A 97 -15.37 -4.68 2.90
C VAL A 97 -15.33 -4.58 4.42
N ASN A 98 -14.18 -4.91 5.02
CA ASN A 98 -14.01 -4.85 6.47
C ASN A 98 -14.14 -3.44 7.04
N THR A 99 -13.63 -2.43 6.32
CA THR A 99 -13.66 -1.04 6.78
C THR A 99 -15.08 -0.51 6.70
N ASN A 100 -15.76 -0.69 5.57
CA ASN A 100 -17.15 -0.27 5.42
C ASN A 100 -18.07 -1.03 6.39
N ALA A 101 -17.85 -2.32 6.65
CA ALA A 101 -18.64 -3.06 7.64
C ALA A 101 -18.55 -2.46 9.06
N LYS A 102 -17.37 -1.98 9.47
CA LYS A 102 -17.20 -1.27 10.75
C LYS A 102 -17.96 0.05 10.78
N ILE A 103 -17.86 0.84 9.70
CA ILE A 103 -18.58 2.11 9.57
C ILE A 103 -20.08 1.85 9.63
N MET A 104 -20.59 0.89 8.85
CA MET A 104 -22.00 0.49 8.85
C MET A 104 -22.47 0.06 10.23
N THR A 105 -21.72 -0.80 10.93
CA THR A 105 -22.08 -1.22 12.29
C THR A 105 -22.20 -0.03 13.26
N ALA A 106 -21.26 0.92 13.20
CA ALA A 106 -21.26 2.09 14.06
C ALA A 106 -22.44 3.03 13.73
N VAL A 107 -22.62 3.36 12.45
CA VAL A 107 -23.71 4.20 11.94
C VAL A 107 -25.07 3.59 12.31
N THR A 108 -25.27 2.30 12.06
CA THR A 108 -26.54 1.61 12.32
C THR A 108 -26.90 1.63 13.79
N LYS A 109 -25.94 1.43 14.69
CA LYS A 109 -26.20 1.48 16.15
C LYS A 109 -26.67 2.86 16.59
N GLU A 110 -26.04 3.93 16.10
CA GLU A 110 -26.48 5.29 16.42
C GLU A 110 -27.84 5.63 15.79
N VAL A 111 -28.10 5.21 14.55
CA VAL A 111 -29.40 5.41 13.89
C VAL A 111 -30.53 4.75 14.67
N VAL A 112 -30.43 3.45 14.95
CA VAL A 112 -31.49 2.69 15.61
C VAL A 112 -31.72 3.18 17.04
N LYS A 113 -30.67 3.63 17.74
CA LYS A 113 -30.78 4.24 19.08
C LYS A 113 -31.73 5.43 19.14
N TYR A 114 -31.86 6.22 18.08
CA TYR A 114 -32.75 7.39 18.05
C TYR A 114 -34.00 7.19 17.16
N SER A 115 -34.01 6.15 16.32
CA SER A 115 -35.07 5.87 15.36
C SER A 115 -35.31 4.36 15.24
N GLU A 116 -35.88 3.77 16.29
CA GLU A 116 -36.11 2.32 16.42
C GLU A 116 -37.10 1.76 15.36
N ASP A 117 -37.96 2.60 14.80
CA ASP A 117 -39.00 2.23 13.83
C ASP A 117 -38.69 2.59 12.37
N THR A 118 -37.48 3.07 12.07
CA THR A 118 -37.14 3.54 10.73
C THR A 118 -37.05 2.39 9.72
N THR A 119 -37.30 2.70 8.45
CA THR A 119 -36.80 1.90 7.32
C THR A 119 -35.40 2.41 6.92
N ILE A 120 -34.50 1.51 6.52
CA ILE A 120 -33.12 1.83 6.12
C ILE A 120 -32.89 1.43 4.67
N ILE A 121 -32.41 2.38 3.85
CA ILE A 121 -31.88 2.13 2.50
C ILE A 121 -30.37 2.29 2.50
N VAL A 122 -29.63 1.26 2.09
CA VAL A 122 -28.16 1.21 2.09
C VAL A 122 -27.64 1.35 0.67
N LEU A 123 -26.73 2.31 0.45
CA LEU A 123 -25.98 2.47 -0.81
C LEU A 123 -24.54 1.94 -0.70
N THR A 124 -23.99 1.95 0.50
CA THR A 124 -22.56 1.71 0.74
C THR A 124 -22.09 0.39 0.16
N ASN A 125 -21.02 0.43 -0.64
CA ASN A 125 -20.51 -0.75 -1.33
C ASN A 125 -19.50 -1.57 -0.50
N PRO A 126 -19.41 -2.90 -0.73
CA PRO A 126 -20.29 -3.72 -1.59
C PRO A 126 -21.69 -3.89 -0.97
N VAL A 127 -22.72 -3.44 -1.70
CA VAL A 127 -24.04 -3.15 -1.12
C VAL A 127 -24.75 -4.37 -0.54
N ASP A 128 -24.62 -5.55 -1.15
CA ASP A 128 -25.20 -6.81 -0.66
C ASP A 128 -24.67 -7.14 0.74
N ALA A 129 -23.35 -7.10 0.91
CA ALA A 129 -22.68 -7.39 2.17
C ALA A 129 -22.86 -6.28 3.22
N MET A 130 -22.92 -5.02 2.79
CA MET A 130 -23.18 -3.89 3.69
C MET A 130 -24.62 -3.89 4.19
N THR A 131 -25.59 -4.21 3.33
CA THR A 131 -27.01 -4.36 3.72
C THR A 131 -27.16 -5.51 4.72
N TYR A 132 -26.49 -6.65 4.48
CA TYR A 132 -26.41 -7.75 5.46
C TYR A 132 -25.82 -7.29 6.81
N THR A 133 -24.75 -6.50 6.77
CA THR A 133 -24.11 -5.98 7.99
C THR A 133 -25.04 -5.04 8.75
N VAL A 134 -25.73 -4.13 8.06
CA VAL A 134 -26.72 -3.23 8.64
C VAL A 134 -27.87 -4.02 9.25
N TYR A 135 -28.40 -5.03 8.55
CA TYR A 135 -29.47 -5.89 9.08
C TYR A 135 -29.05 -6.54 10.40
N LYS A 136 -27.91 -7.22 10.42
CA LYS A 136 -27.39 -7.88 11.62
C LYS A 136 -27.09 -6.91 12.77
N ALA A 137 -26.68 -5.68 12.47
CA ALA A 137 -26.37 -4.66 13.49
C ALA A 137 -27.62 -3.91 13.98
N SER A 138 -28.67 -3.81 13.17
CA SER A 138 -29.86 -2.99 13.44
C SER A 138 -30.84 -3.65 14.40
N GLY A 139 -31.02 -4.96 14.32
CA GLY A 139 -32.13 -5.65 14.99
C GLY A 139 -33.51 -5.34 14.40
N LEU A 140 -33.57 -4.61 13.28
CA LEU A 140 -34.82 -4.33 12.56
C LEU A 140 -35.31 -5.57 11.81
N PRO A 141 -36.62 -5.66 11.52
CA PRO A 141 -37.15 -6.71 10.65
C PRO A 141 -36.54 -6.61 9.24
N LYS A 142 -36.36 -7.75 8.57
CA LYS A 142 -35.66 -7.85 7.27
C LYS A 142 -36.29 -6.95 6.20
N GLU A 143 -37.60 -6.75 6.26
CA GLU A 143 -38.40 -5.94 5.35
C GLU A 143 -38.02 -4.45 5.42
N ARG A 144 -37.47 -3.99 6.55
CA ARG A 144 -37.09 -2.60 6.79
C ARG A 144 -35.61 -2.31 6.52
N VAL A 145 -34.82 -3.28 6.10
CA VAL A 145 -33.40 -3.07 5.75
C VAL A 145 -33.17 -3.48 4.30
N ILE A 146 -32.94 -2.50 3.44
CA ILE A 146 -33.00 -2.64 1.98
C ILE A 146 -31.72 -2.04 1.39
N GLY A 147 -31.15 -2.67 0.36
CA GLY A 147 -30.03 -2.09 -0.38
C GLY A 147 -30.44 -1.57 -1.75
N GLN A 148 -29.75 -0.52 -2.20
CA GLN A 148 -29.92 0.08 -3.53
C GLN A 148 -28.84 -0.46 -4.48
N SER A 149 -29.27 -1.16 -5.54
CA SER A 149 -28.41 -1.48 -6.70
C SER A 149 -29.25 -1.53 -7.97
N GLY A 150 -30.23 -2.44 -8.02
CA GLY A 150 -30.95 -2.75 -9.25
C GLY A 150 -31.64 -1.56 -9.91
N VAL A 151 -32.15 -0.59 -9.14
CA VAL A 151 -32.76 0.63 -9.72
C VAL A 151 -31.75 1.44 -10.53
N LEU A 152 -30.49 1.52 -10.09
CA LEU A 152 -29.43 2.22 -10.79
C LEU A 152 -29.01 1.46 -12.05
N ASP A 153 -28.83 0.14 -11.92
CA ASP A 153 -28.38 -0.70 -13.02
C ASP A 153 -29.45 -0.79 -14.12
N THR A 154 -30.73 -0.87 -13.75
CA THR A 154 -31.83 -0.74 -14.72
C THR A 154 -31.92 0.66 -15.32
N ALA A 155 -31.64 1.74 -14.57
CA ALA A 155 -31.62 3.08 -15.13
C ALA A 155 -30.53 3.25 -16.20
N ARG A 156 -29.33 2.70 -15.98
CA ARG A 156 -28.25 2.67 -16.97
C ARG A 156 -28.66 1.88 -18.22
N PHE A 157 -29.17 0.67 -18.03
CA PHE A 157 -29.64 -0.16 -19.13
C PHE A 157 -30.71 0.55 -19.97
N ARG A 158 -31.72 1.14 -19.32
CA ARG A 158 -32.80 1.88 -19.98
C ARG A 158 -32.29 3.09 -20.75
N ALA A 159 -31.28 3.81 -20.23
CA ALA A 159 -30.66 4.92 -20.92
C ALA A 159 -29.96 4.47 -22.21
N PHE A 160 -29.17 3.40 -22.16
CA PHE A 160 -28.47 2.88 -23.33
C PHE A 160 -29.40 2.31 -24.39
N VAL A 161 -30.46 1.62 -23.99
CA VAL A 161 -31.49 1.12 -24.93
C VAL A 161 -32.28 2.27 -25.55
N ALA A 162 -32.62 3.30 -24.77
CA ALA A 162 -33.30 4.49 -25.28
C ALA A 162 -32.42 5.24 -26.31
N GLU A 163 -31.11 5.36 -26.03
CA GLU A 163 -30.13 5.92 -26.96
C GLU A 163 -30.05 5.11 -28.25
N GLU A 164 -29.94 3.78 -28.14
CA GLU A 164 -29.85 2.86 -29.30
C GLU A 164 -31.09 2.94 -30.21
N LEU A 165 -32.28 2.97 -29.63
CA LEU A 165 -33.53 2.99 -30.38
C LEU A 165 -34.01 4.41 -30.72
N ASN A 166 -33.33 5.43 -30.21
CA ASN A 166 -33.76 6.83 -30.26
C ASN A 166 -35.22 7.01 -29.77
N LEU A 167 -35.53 6.40 -28.63
CA LEU A 167 -36.85 6.42 -27.99
C LEU A 167 -36.81 7.12 -26.63
N SER A 168 -37.99 7.49 -26.13
CA SER A 168 -38.15 8.07 -24.79
C SER A 168 -37.77 7.05 -23.70
N VAL A 169 -36.92 7.45 -22.75
CA VAL A 169 -36.55 6.64 -21.57
C VAL A 169 -37.75 6.24 -20.68
N LYS A 170 -38.89 6.93 -20.81
CA LYS A 170 -40.13 6.63 -20.08
C LYS A 170 -40.75 5.31 -20.54
N ASP A 171 -40.54 4.94 -21.80
CA ASP A 171 -41.16 3.79 -22.44
C ASP A 171 -40.22 2.57 -22.50
N ILE A 172 -38.97 2.74 -22.06
CA ILE A 172 -38.02 1.64 -21.93
C ILE A 172 -38.12 1.04 -20.53
N THR A 173 -38.28 -0.28 -20.49
CA THR A 173 -38.29 -1.09 -19.26
C THR A 173 -37.21 -2.15 -19.34
N GLY A 174 -36.65 -2.50 -18.19
CA GLY A 174 -35.67 -3.57 -18.08
C GLY A 174 -35.55 -4.00 -16.63
N PHE A 175 -35.02 -5.22 -16.44
CA PHE A 175 -34.92 -5.82 -15.13
C PHE A 175 -33.55 -6.46 -14.93
N VAL A 176 -32.99 -6.33 -13.73
CA VAL A 176 -31.71 -6.93 -13.35
C VAL A 176 -31.84 -7.61 -11.98
N LEU A 177 -31.23 -8.78 -11.86
CA LEU A 177 -31.12 -9.56 -10.62
C LEU A 177 -29.65 -9.68 -10.18
N GLY A 178 -29.42 -10.29 -9.02
CA GLY A 178 -28.10 -10.62 -8.51
C GLY A 178 -27.41 -9.46 -7.78
N GLY A 179 -26.10 -9.57 -7.62
CA GLY A 179 -25.26 -8.52 -7.04
C GLY A 179 -24.94 -7.38 -8.02
N HIS A 180 -24.29 -6.34 -7.51
CA HIS A 180 -23.86 -5.19 -8.31
C HIS A 180 -22.61 -5.49 -9.18
N GLY A 181 -22.55 -4.92 -10.39
CA GLY A 181 -21.37 -4.98 -11.27
C GLY A 181 -21.25 -6.26 -12.09
N ASP A 182 -20.09 -6.94 -12.02
CA ASP A 182 -19.79 -8.16 -12.79
C ASP A 182 -20.78 -9.30 -12.49
N ASP A 183 -21.37 -9.30 -11.29
CA ASP A 183 -22.28 -10.32 -10.80
C ASP A 183 -23.76 -10.01 -11.10
N MET A 184 -24.05 -8.95 -11.85
CA MET A 184 -25.41 -8.61 -12.29
C MET A 184 -25.98 -9.68 -13.26
N VAL A 185 -27.28 -9.93 -13.19
CA VAL A 185 -28.01 -10.86 -14.08
C VAL A 185 -29.16 -10.10 -14.77
N PRO A 186 -28.92 -9.53 -15.96
CA PRO A 186 -29.96 -8.80 -16.69
C PRO A 186 -30.96 -9.77 -17.34
N LEU A 187 -32.26 -9.53 -17.11
CA LEU A 187 -33.35 -10.34 -17.67
C LEU A 187 -33.86 -9.69 -18.96
N ILE A 188 -33.21 -10.03 -20.07
CA ILE A 188 -33.53 -9.47 -21.39
C ILE A 188 -34.96 -9.78 -21.83
N ARG A 189 -35.45 -10.99 -21.54
CA ARG A 189 -36.84 -11.39 -21.84
C ARG A 189 -37.90 -10.56 -21.11
N TYR A 190 -37.52 -9.84 -20.06
CA TYR A 190 -38.37 -8.90 -19.30
C TYR A 190 -37.99 -7.45 -19.56
N SER A 191 -37.40 -7.17 -20.72
CA SER A 191 -37.04 -5.82 -21.14
C SER A 191 -37.79 -5.45 -22.43
N TYR A 192 -38.39 -4.26 -22.44
CA TYR A 192 -39.31 -3.83 -23.50
C TYR A 192 -39.13 -2.35 -23.85
N ALA A 193 -39.51 -1.99 -25.08
CA ALA A 193 -39.75 -0.61 -25.50
C ALA A 193 -41.24 -0.44 -25.86
N GLY A 194 -42.00 0.31 -25.06
CA GLY A 194 -43.45 0.49 -25.27
C GLY A 194 -44.27 -0.81 -25.23
N GLY A 195 -43.77 -1.84 -24.53
CA GLY A 195 -44.36 -3.18 -24.49
C GLY A 195 -43.85 -4.15 -25.57
N ILE A 196 -43.02 -3.68 -26.51
CA ILE A 196 -42.40 -4.53 -27.53
C ILE A 196 -41.10 -5.13 -26.99
N PRO A 197 -40.89 -6.46 -27.02
CA PRO A 197 -39.66 -7.09 -26.53
C PRO A 197 -38.42 -6.58 -27.25
N LEU A 198 -37.35 -6.24 -26.50
CA LEU A 198 -36.13 -5.69 -27.09
C LEU A 198 -35.44 -6.64 -28.07
N GLU A 199 -35.58 -7.95 -27.89
CA GLU A 199 -35.06 -8.98 -28.82
C GLU A 199 -35.69 -8.91 -30.22
N LYS A 200 -36.82 -8.20 -30.38
CA LYS A 200 -37.45 -7.94 -31.68
C LYS A 200 -36.97 -6.63 -32.32
N LEU A 201 -36.31 -5.77 -31.56
CA LEU A 201 -35.92 -4.42 -31.96
C LEU A 201 -34.40 -4.26 -32.12
N ILE A 202 -33.62 -5.02 -31.35
CA ILE A 202 -32.16 -4.94 -31.29
C ILE A 202 -31.60 -6.33 -31.54
N SER A 203 -30.54 -6.43 -32.36
CA SER A 203 -29.87 -7.71 -32.59
C SER A 203 -29.26 -8.25 -31.29
N LYS A 204 -29.14 -9.57 -31.19
CA LYS A 204 -28.62 -10.24 -29.99
C LYS A 204 -27.23 -9.71 -29.61
N GLU A 205 -26.34 -9.58 -30.59
CA GLU A 205 -24.96 -9.12 -30.39
C GLU A 205 -24.93 -7.68 -29.85
N ARG A 206 -25.81 -6.81 -30.37
CA ARG A 206 -25.88 -5.42 -29.93
C ARG A 206 -26.47 -5.31 -28.52
N LEU A 207 -27.45 -6.14 -28.21
CA LEU A 207 -28.05 -6.21 -26.88
C LEU A 207 -27.05 -6.71 -25.83
N GLU A 208 -26.21 -7.69 -26.19
CA GLU A 208 -25.08 -8.15 -25.36
C GLU A 208 -24.06 -7.04 -25.09
N GLN A 209 -23.75 -6.19 -26.07
CA GLN A 209 -22.88 -5.01 -25.87
C GLN A 209 -23.49 -4.00 -24.90
N ILE A 210 -24.81 -3.74 -25.01
CA ILE A 210 -25.53 -2.85 -24.08
C ILE A 210 -25.52 -3.42 -22.67
N VAL A 211 -25.75 -4.74 -22.53
CA VAL A 211 -25.63 -5.45 -21.25
C VAL A 211 -24.23 -5.29 -20.67
N GLN A 212 -23.18 -5.50 -21.49
CA GLN A 212 -21.81 -5.37 -21.04
C GLN A 212 -21.48 -3.94 -20.58
N ARG A 213 -21.92 -2.92 -21.35
CA ARG A 213 -21.78 -1.51 -20.95
C ARG A 213 -22.51 -1.22 -19.65
N THR A 214 -23.68 -1.83 -19.43
CA THR A 214 -24.43 -1.71 -18.16
C THR A 214 -23.62 -2.27 -16.99
N ARG A 215 -23.01 -3.45 -17.12
CA ARG A 215 -22.14 -4.06 -16.09
C ARG A 215 -20.97 -3.14 -15.73
N THR A 216 -20.36 -2.50 -16.73
CA THR A 216 -19.21 -1.61 -16.54
C THR A 216 -19.56 -0.14 -16.35
N GLY A 217 -20.85 0.22 -16.30
CA GLY A 217 -21.29 1.62 -16.36
C GLY A 217 -20.85 2.47 -15.18
N GLY A 218 -20.63 1.86 -14.01
CA GLY A 218 -19.99 2.54 -12.87
C GLY A 218 -18.55 2.92 -13.17
N GLY A 219 -17.77 2.00 -13.75
CA GLY A 219 -16.38 2.23 -14.15
C GLY A 219 -16.25 3.23 -15.29
N GLU A 220 -17.18 3.22 -16.25
CA GLU A 220 -17.23 4.21 -17.33
C GLU A 220 -17.29 5.64 -16.77
N ILE A 221 -18.19 5.90 -15.81
CA ILE A 221 -18.32 7.22 -15.18
C ILE A 221 -17.09 7.57 -14.33
N VAL A 222 -16.53 6.63 -13.58
CA VAL A 222 -15.29 6.86 -12.80
C VAL A 222 -14.15 7.31 -13.70
N ASN A 223 -13.98 6.64 -14.85
CA ASN A 223 -12.93 6.99 -15.82
C ASN A 223 -13.14 8.37 -16.45
N LEU A 224 -14.39 8.76 -16.71
CA LEU A 224 -14.72 10.07 -17.29
C LEU A 224 -14.56 11.22 -16.28
N LEU A 225 -14.91 11.01 -15.01
CA LEU A 225 -14.77 12.02 -13.97
C LEU A 225 -13.31 12.22 -13.54
N GLY A 226 -12.46 11.20 -13.70
CA GLY A 226 -11.06 11.17 -13.26
C GLY A 226 -10.92 11.05 -11.74
N ASN A 227 -11.72 11.79 -10.97
CA ASN A 227 -11.81 11.69 -9.51
C ASN A 227 -13.27 11.60 -9.08
N GLY A 228 -13.57 10.65 -8.18
CA GLY A 228 -14.92 10.37 -7.68
C GLY A 228 -15.63 9.24 -8.42
N SER A 229 -16.93 9.13 -8.18
CA SER A 229 -17.80 8.10 -8.79
C SER A 229 -19.16 8.71 -9.13
N ALA A 230 -20.03 7.98 -9.83
CA ALA A 230 -21.37 8.49 -10.16
C ALA A 230 -22.16 8.89 -8.90
N TYR A 231 -22.91 10.00 -8.96
CA TYR A 231 -23.71 10.48 -7.84
C TYR A 231 -25.14 10.93 -8.22
N TYR A 232 -25.36 11.48 -9.41
CA TYR A 232 -26.71 11.87 -9.87
C TYR A 232 -27.67 10.68 -10.05
N ALA A 233 -27.28 9.68 -10.85
CA ALA A 233 -28.13 8.50 -11.08
C ALA A 233 -28.32 7.65 -9.81
N PRO A 234 -27.30 7.43 -8.95
CA PRO A 234 -27.49 6.80 -7.64
C PRO A 234 -28.45 7.58 -6.73
N ALA A 235 -28.31 8.91 -6.63
CA ALA A 235 -29.20 9.73 -5.80
C ALA A 235 -30.66 9.70 -6.30
N ALA A 236 -30.87 9.75 -7.62
CA ALA A 236 -32.20 9.59 -8.20
C ALA A 236 -32.80 8.21 -7.92
N SER A 237 -31.96 7.16 -7.94
CA SER A 237 -32.37 5.78 -7.62
C SER A 237 -32.82 5.66 -6.16
N LEU A 238 -32.05 6.22 -5.23
CA LEU A 238 -32.42 6.30 -3.80
C LEU A 238 -33.72 7.08 -3.59
N THR A 239 -33.88 8.20 -4.30
CA THR A 239 -35.06 9.07 -4.20
C THR A 239 -36.33 8.36 -4.66
N VAL A 240 -36.27 7.56 -5.73
CA VAL A 240 -37.42 6.76 -6.20
C VAL A 240 -37.80 5.68 -5.19
N MET A 241 -36.81 5.01 -4.57
CA MET A 241 -37.07 4.04 -3.52
C MET A 241 -37.67 4.72 -2.27
N ALA A 242 -37.13 5.86 -1.86
CA ALA A 242 -37.65 6.65 -0.75
C ALA A 242 -39.10 7.10 -1.00
N GLU A 243 -39.40 7.59 -2.20
CA GLU A 243 -40.75 8.00 -2.60
C GLU A 243 -41.75 6.83 -2.56
N ALA A 244 -41.33 5.65 -3.02
CA ALA A 244 -42.17 4.44 -2.99
C ALA A 244 -42.55 4.03 -1.56
N ILE A 245 -41.61 4.14 -0.62
CA ILE A 245 -41.83 3.83 0.80
C ILE A 245 -42.69 4.90 1.47
N LEU A 246 -42.31 6.17 1.34
CA LEU A 246 -42.96 7.28 2.05
C LEU A 246 -44.39 7.55 1.58
N LYS A 247 -44.69 7.26 0.31
CA LYS A 247 -46.03 7.40 -0.29
C LYS A 247 -46.77 6.06 -0.43
N ASP A 248 -46.25 4.98 0.13
CA ASP A 248 -46.84 3.63 0.07
C ASP A 248 -47.29 3.22 -1.35
N GLN A 249 -46.39 3.38 -2.32
CA GLN A 249 -46.75 3.24 -3.74
C GLN A 249 -46.86 1.79 -4.22
N ARG A 250 -46.39 0.82 -3.42
CA ARG A 250 -46.30 -0.60 -3.79
C ARG A 250 -45.61 -0.81 -5.15
N ARG A 251 -44.51 -0.09 -5.39
CA ARG A 251 -43.78 -0.14 -6.66
C ARG A 251 -43.05 -1.46 -6.81
N ILE A 252 -43.12 -2.07 -8.01
CA ILE A 252 -42.20 -3.16 -8.37
C ILE A 252 -40.84 -2.55 -8.73
N LEU A 253 -39.82 -2.81 -7.90
CA LEU A 253 -38.47 -2.33 -8.08
C LEU A 253 -37.45 -3.45 -7.79
N PRO A 254 -36.35 -3.52 -8.55
CA PRO A 254 -35.23 -4.38 -8.20
C PRO A 254 -34.46 -3.78 -7.01
N SER A 255 -34.49 -4.48 -5.88
CA SER A 255 -33.88 -4.06 -4.61
C SER A 255 -33.03 -5.19 -4.05
N ILE A 256 -32.01 -4.86 -3.26
CA ILE A 256 -31.27 -5.86 -2.50
C ILE A 256 -32.11 -6.24 -1.27
N ALA A 257 -32.57 -7.49 -1.21
CA ALA A 257 -33.49 -8.01 -0.20
C ALA A 257 -32.94 -9.26 0.49
N TYR A 258 -33.35 -9.50 1.74
CA TYR A 258 -32.98 -10.72 2.48
C TYR A 258 -33.82 -11.90 2.02
N LEU A 259 -33.17 -13.02 1.67
CA LEU A 259 -33.84 -14.22 1.18
C LEU A 259 -33.80 -15.34 2.24
N GLU A 260 -34.95 -15.98 2.46
CA GLU A 260 -35.19 -17.07 3.41
C GLU A 260 -35.94 -18.23 2.73
N GLY A 261 -35.60 -18.50 1.47
CA GLY A 261 -36.17 -19.57 0.66
C GLY A 261 -36.50 -19.13 -0.77
N GLU A 262 -36.69 -17.83 -0.99
CA GLU A 262 -36.94 -17.27 -2.32
C GLU A 262 -35.77 -17.57 -3.26
N TYR A 263 -36.09 -17.99 -4.49
CA TYR A 263 -35.11 -18.47 -5.49
C TYR A 263 -34.23 -19.64 -5.02
N GLY A 264 -34.59 -20.31 -3.92
CA GLY A 264 -33.83 -21.40 -3.30
C GLY A 264 -32.66 -20.94 -2.43
N TYR A 265 -32.53 -19.63 -2.15
CA TYR A 265 -31.43 -19.10 -1.34
C TYR A 265 -31.89 -18.77 0.07
N HIS A 266 -30.98 -18.96 1.03
CA HIS A 266 -31.21 -18.68 2.44
C HIS A 266 -30.04 -17.86 2.99
N ASP A 267 -30.34 -17.00 3.97
CA ASP A 267 -29.39 -16.19 4.73
C ASP A 267 -28.48 -15.29 3.87
N ILE A 268 -29.06 -14.66 2.85
CA ILE A 268 -28.33 -13.81 1.91
C ILE A 268 -29.14 -12.57 1.55
N TYR A 269 -28.45 -11.44 1.40
CA TYR A 269 -29.01 -10.28 0.71
C TYR A 269 -28.62 -10.35 -0.78
N LEU A 270 -29.61 -10.25 -1.67
CA LEU A 270 -29.38 -10.32 -3.12
C LEU A 270 -30.36 -9.42 -3.88
N GLY A 271 -29.96 -8.92 -5.05
CA GLY A 271 -30.83 -8.14 -5.92
C GLY A 271 -31.94 -8.98 -6.52
N VAL A 272 -33.18 -8.67 -6.16
CA VAL A 272 -34.39 -9.38 -6.60
C VAL A 272 -35.53 -8.39 -6.87
N PRO A 273 -36.58 -8.78 -7.60
CA PRO A 273 -37.76 -7.95 -7.74
C PRO A 273 -38.52 -7.91 -6.43
N THR A 274 -38.87 -6.71 -6.00
CA THR A 274 -39.58 -6.47 -4.74
C THR A 274 -40.79 -5.58 -4.97
N VAL A 275 -41.84 -5.80 -4.20
CA VAL A 275 -42.92 -4.82 -4.01
C VAL A 275 -42.51 -3.91 -2.86
N LEU A 276 -42.17 -2.66 -3.18
CA LEU A 276 -41.70 -1.66 -2.22
C LEU A 276 -42.83 -0.70 -1.85
N GLY A 277 -43.21 -0.69 -0.57
CA GLY A 277 -44.33 0.08 -0.02
C GLY A 277 -44.04 0.65 1.37
N GLY A 278 -45.10 1.07 2.08
CA GLY A 278 -45.01 1.78 3.36
C GLY A 278 -44.38 0.96 4.49
N LYS A 279 -44.37 -0.37 4.36
CA LYS A 279 -43.73 -1.29 5.33
C LYS A 279 -42.28 -1.64 4.97
N GLY A 280 -41.72 -1.05 3.90
CA GLY A 280 -40.46 -1.48 3.31
C GLY A 280 -40.71 -2.49 2.20
N ILE A 281 -39.99 -3.62 2.22
CA ILE A 281 -40.25 -4.74 1.30
C ILE A 281 -41.48 -5.49 1.76
N GLU A 282 -42.54 -5.47 0.95
CA GLU A 282 -43.78 -6.17 1.27
C GLU A 282 -43.86 -7.57 0.67
N GLU A 283 -43.15 -7.78 -0.43
CA GLU A 283 -43.11 -9.04 -1.15
C GLU A 283 -41.81 -9.12 -1.98
N VAL A 284 -41.19 -10.30 -1.98
CA VAL A 284 -40.14 -10.66 -2.94
C VAL A 284 -40.80 -11.52 -4.03
N ILE A 285 -40.75 -11.06 -5.27
CA ILE A 285 -41.39 -11.76 -6.40
C ILE A 285 -40.42 -12.82 -6.91
N ALA A 286 -40.75 -14.09 -6.74
CA ALA A 286 -40.01 -15.19 -7.33
C ALA A 286 -40.36 -15.34 -8.82
N LEU A 287 -39.35 -15.21 -9.69
CA LEU A 287 -39.51 -15.35 -11.13
C LEU A 287 -39.16 -16.77 -11.58
N ASP A 288 -39.89 -17.29 -12.57
CA ASP A 288 -39.54 -18.52 -13.27
C ASP A 288 -38.31 -18.27 -14.15
N LEU A 289 -37.13 -18.59 -13.65
CA LEU A 289 -35.86 -18.40 -14.34
C LEU A 289 -35.58 -19.52 -15.34
N THR A 290 -35.01 -19.18 -16.49
CA THR A 290 -34.42 -20.18 -17.38
C THR A 290 -33.18 -20.80 -16.73
N GLU A 291 -32.76 -21.98 -17.20
CA GLU A 291 -31.55 -22.66 -16.70
C GLU A 291 -30.31 -21.76 -16.74
N GLU A 292 -30.16 -20.96 -17.81
CA GLU A 292 -29.03 -20.04 -17.95
C GLU A 292 -29.12 -18.86 -16.97
N GLU A 293 -30.30 -18.25 -16.81
CA GLU A 293 -30.53 -17.17 -15.83
C GLU A 293 -30.31 -17.67 -14.40
N LYS A 294 -30.79 -18.88 -14.08
CA LYS A 294 -30.61 -19.52 -12.78
C LYS A 294 -29.13 -19.77 -12.49
N LYS A 295 -28.39 -20.29 -13.46
CA LYS A 295 -26.94 -20.51 -13.34
C LYS A 295 -26.16 -19.20 -13.14
N GLN A 296 -26.55 -18.14 -13.84
CA GLN A 296 -25.96 -16.81 -13.64
C GLN A 296 -26.27 -16.26 -12.25
N LEU A 297 -27.51 -16.44 -11.77
CA LEU A 297 -27.91 -16.03 -10.43
C LEU A 297 -27.21 -16.84 -9.34
N ASP A 298 -27.01 -18.14 -9.53
CA ASP A 298 -26.25 -19.01 -8.61
C ASP A 298 -24.79 -18.55 -8.48
N LYS A 299 -24.15 -18.20 -9.60
CA LYS A 299 -22.79 -17.63 -9.61
C LYS A 299 -22.75 -16.30 -8.85
N SER A 300 -23.75 -15.45 -9.07
CA SER A 300 -23.90 -14.16 -8.38
C SER A 300 -24.04 -14.35 -6.86
N ALA A 301 -24.94 -15.25 -6.45
CA ALA A 301 -25.16 -15.60 -5.06
C ALA A 301 -23.90 -16.19 -4.39
N GLU A 302 -23.13 -17.01 -5.10
CA GLU A 302 -21.86 -17.55 -4.59
C GLU A 302 -20.81 -16.44 -4.36
N SER A 303 -20.73 -15.45 -5.27
CA SER A 303 -19.85 -14.29 -5.11
C SER A 303 -20.21 -13.50 -3.85
N VAL A 304 -21.50 -13.20 -3.66
CA VAL A 304 -21.99 -12.50 -2.47
C VAL A 304 -21.73 -13.30 -1.19
N LYS A 305 -21.99 -14.62 -1.19
CA LYS A 305 -21.69 -15.50 -0.04
C LYS A 305 -20.21 -15.47 0.36
N LYS A 306 -19.29 -15.48 -0.61
CA LYS A 306 -17.85 -15.37 -0.32
C LYS A 306 -17.51 -14.06 0.39
N VAL A 307 -18.16 -12.96 0.03
CA VAL A 307 -17.97 -11.66 0.70
C VAL A 307 -18.56 -11.68 2.12
N ILE A 308 -19.73 -12.28 2.31
CA ILE A 308 -20.36 -12.45 3.64
C ILE A 308 -19.50 -13.37 4.54
N ASP A 309 -18.89 -14.42 3.99
CA ASP A 309 -18.01 -15.32 4.75
C ASP A 309 -16.76 -14.61 5.28
N ILE A 310 -16.23 -13.62 4.55
CA ILE A 310 -15.13 -12.78 5.02
C ILE A 310 -15.56 -12.00 6.29
N LEU A 311 -16.79 -11.51 6.32
CA LEU A 311 -17.37 -10.81 7.48
C LEU A 311 -17.59 -11.77 8.66
N ASN A 312 -18.18 -12.94 8.40
CA ASN A 312 -18.50 -13.93 9.43
C ASN A 312 -17.25 -14.56 10.08
N LYS A 313 -16.20 -14.83 9.29
CA LYS A 313 -14.90 -15.31 9.81
C LYS A 313 -14.25 -14.36 10.83
N ARG A 314 -14.64 -13.07 10.82
CA ARG A 314 -14.16 -12.08 11.79
C ARG A 314 -15.04 -11.98 13.03
N LEU A 315 -16.36 -12.09 12.87
CA LEU A 315 -17.30 -12.12 14.00
C LEU A 315 -16.98 -13.28 14.95
N SER A 316 -16.65 -14.47 14.43
CA SER A 316 -16.19 -15.61 15.26
C SER A 316 -14.79 -15.38 15.87
N LYS A 317 -13.90 -14.69 15.16
CA LYS A 317 -12.56 -14.34 15.66
C LYS A 317 -12.60 -13.30 16.78
N HIS A 318 -13.59 -12.43 16.90
CA HIS A 318 -13.64 -11.49 18.03
C HIS A 318 -14.14 -12.14 19.33
N THR A 319 -15.03 -13.13 19.27
CA THR A 319 -15.41 -13.94 20.44
C THR A 319 -14.33 -14.94 20.82
N MET A 320 -13.69 -15.61 19.84
CA MET A 320 -12.59 -16.54 20.14
C MET A 320 -11.27 -15.83 20.47
N ALA A 321 -10.86 -14.76 19.80
CA ALA A 321 -9.57 -14.13 20.08
C ALA A 321 -9.57 -13.36 21.40
N ALA A 322 -10.72 -12.81 21.84
CA ALA A 322 -10.80 -12.22 23.17
C ALA A 322 -10.67 -13.30 24.26
N PHE A 323 -11.36 -14.44 24.09
CA PHE A 323 -11.29 -15.56 25.04
C PHE A 323 -9.94 -16.29 24.98
N GLN A 324 -9.34 -16.45 23.80
CA GLN A 324 -8.10 -17.17 23.58
C GLN A 324 -6.86 -16.30 23.87
N SER A 325 -6.93 -14.97 23.70
CA SER A 325 -5.87 -14.06 24.18
C SER A 325 -5.92 -13.89 25.69
N LEU A 326 -7.11 -13.89 26.30
CA LEU A 326 -7.25 -13.86 27.76
C LEU A 326 -6.86 -15.20 28.40
N CYS A 327 -7.22 -16.34 27.79
CA CYS A 327 -6.77 -17.66 28.24
C CYS A 327 -5.27 -17.88 28.02
N VAL A 328 -4.67 -17.39 26.92
CA VAL A 328 -3.21 -17.50 26.71
C VAL A 328 -2.42 -16.56 27.63
N LEU A 329 -2.94 -15.38 27.99
CA LEU A 329 -2.33 -14.53 29.01
C LEU A 329 -2.47 -15.09 30.43
N ILE A 330 -3.54 -15.84 30.73
CA ILE A 330 -3.81 -16.41 32.06
C ILE A 330 -3.22 -17.83 32.20
N SER A 331 -2.95 -18.56 31.11
CA SER A 331 -2.42 -19.94 31.15
C SER A 331 -0.91 -20.09 30.94
N LEU A 332 -0.13 -19.00 30.92
CA LEU A 332 1.34 -19.04 30.83
C LEU A 332 2.05 -19.17 32.18
N TYR A 333 1.37 -19.75 33.18
CA TYR A 333 1.98 -20.10 34.47
C TYR A 333 3.14 -21.13 34.40
N PRO A 334 3.33 -21.96 33.34
CA PRO A 334 4.53 -22.81 33.27
C PRO A 334 5.75 -22.14 32.63
N LEU A 335 5.57 -21.08 31.82
CA LEU A 335 6.68 -20.53 31.01
C LEU A 335 7.65 -19.68 31.84
N THR A 336 7.22 -19.07 32.94
CA THR A 336 8.11 -18.39 33.87
C THR A 336 9.09 -19.37 34.51
N SER A 337 8.66 -20.59 34.84
CA SER A 337 9.54 -21.60 35.47
C SER A 337 10.58 -22.19 34.50
N LEU A 338 10.20 -22.38 33.23
CA LEU A 338 11.10 -22.90 32.20
C LEU A 338 12.08 -21.82 31.74
N LEU A 339 11.61 -20.57 31.57
CA LEU A 339 12.47 -19.43 31.26
C LEU A 339 13.41 -19.14 32.42
N HIS A 340 12.95 -19.21 33.67
CA HIS A 340 13.80 -19.02 34.85
C HIS A 340 14.85 -20.13 34.97
N ARG A 341 14.51 -21.40 34.71
CA ARG A 341 15.50 -22.49 34.67
C ARG A 341 16.48 -22.34 33.50
N LEU A 342 16.02 -21.99 32.30
CA LEU A 342 16.91 -21.79 31.15
C LEU A 342 17.85 -20.60 31.38
N LEU A 343 17.32 -19.49 31.90
CA LEU A 343 18.07 -18.28 32.27
C LEU A 343 19.05 -18.54 33.42
N TYR A 344 18.68 -19.36 34.42
CA TYR A 344 19.56 -19.73 35.52
C TYR A 344 20.70 -20.64 35.05
N THR A 345 20.39 -21.62 34.19
CA THR A 345 21.39 -22.56 33.65
C THR A 345 22.36 -21.86 32.68
N LEU A 346 21.88 -20.88 31.89
CA LEU A 346 22.72 -20.01 31.05
C LEU A 346 23.54 -19.02 31.89
N LYS A 347 22.97 -18.44 32.96
CA LYS A 347 23.68 -17.53 33.88
C LYS A 347 24.79 -18.23 34.67
N GLU A 348 24.63 -19.50 35.02
CA GLU A 348 25.68 -20.30 35.67
C GLU A 348 26.80 -20.70 34.71
N ARG A 349 26.49 -20.98 33.43
CA ARG A 349 27.50 -21.36 32.42
C ARG A 349 28.25 -20.19 31.80
N MET A 350 27.68 -18.98 31.78
CA MET A 350 28.30 -17.78 31.18
C MET A 350 29.02 -16.87 32.20
N ARG A 351 29.28 -17.33 33.43
CA ARG A 351 29.85 -16.50 34.50
C ARG A 351 31.32 -16.07 34.28
N ASN A 352 31.99 -16.59 33.26
CA ASN A 352 33.37 -16.22 32.94
C ASN A 352 33.46 -15.73 31.48
N LYS A 353 33.57 -14.39 31.33
CA LYS A 353 33.80 -13.56 30.11
C LYS A 353 32.54 -12.92 29.49
N MET A 354 32.47 -11.58 29.62
CA MET A 354 31.42 -10.62 29.22
C MET A 354 30.02 -10.80 29.84
N SER A 355 29.60 -9.85 30.67
CA SER A 355 28.34 -9.91 31.43
C SER A 355 27.12 -9.45 30.60
N LEU A 356 26.57 -10.34 29.79
CA LEU A 356 25.27 -10.11 29.13
C LEU A 356 24.17 -9.86 30.16
N THR A 357 23.45 -8.74 30.01
CA THR A 357 22.32 -8.39 30.90
C THR A 357 21.00 -8.97 30.39
N VAL A 358 19.95 -8.92 31.21
CA VAL A 358 18.59 -9.34 30.81
C VAL A 358 18.09 -8.57 29.57
N ALA A 359 18.47 -7.29 29.44
CA ALA A 359 18.13 -6.46 28.29
C ALA A 359 18.72 -6.99 26.97
N HIS A 360 19.92 -7.60 27.00
CA HIS A 360 20.53 -8.25 25.83
C HIS A 360 19.69 -9.45 25.38
N LEU A 361 19.30 -10.31 26.32
CA LEU A 361 18.47 -11.48 26.01
C LEU A 361 17.09 -11.09 25.48
N LEU A 362 16.50 -10.02 26.02
CA LEU A 362 15.25 -9.45 25.53
C LEU A 362 15.41 -8.89 24.11
N TYR A 363 16.51 -8.18 23.82
CA TYR A 363 16.82 -7.72 22.46
C TYR A 363 16.90 -8.89 21.48
N GLY A 364 17.67 -9.93 21.80
CA GLY A 364 17.78 -11.13 20.96
C GLY A 364 16.42 -11.82 20.73
N PHE A 365 15.60 -11.96 21.78
CA PHE A 365 14.26 -12.53 21.66
C PHE A 365 13.35 -11.72 20.72
N PHE A 366 13.27 -10.40 20.90
CA PHE A 366 12.43 -9.55 20.06
C PHE A 366 12.95 -9.46 18.63
N ALA A 367 14.26 -9.45 18.42
CA ALA A 367 14.85 -9.50 17.08
C ALA A 367 14.46 -10.80 16.34
N LEU A 368 14.56 -11.97 17.00
CA LEU A 368 14.12 -13.24 16.45
C LEU A 368 12.60 -13.27 16.21
N LEU A 369 11.80 -12.68 17.09
CA LEU A 369 10.36 -12.56 16.91
C LEU A 369 10.01 -11.68 15.69
N ILE A 370 10.72 -10.58 15.47
CA ILE A 370 10.55 -9.72 14.30
C ILE A 370 10.93 -10.47 13.02
N LEU A 371 12.05 -11.21 13.01
CA LEU A 371 12.45 -12.04 11.88
C LEU A 371 11.42 -13.15 11.59
N ALA A 372 10.93 -13.84 12.62
CA ALA A 372 9.90 -14.87 12.47
C ALA A 372 8.59 -14.28 11.93
N THR A 373 8.13 -13.15 12.46
CA THR A 373 6.91 -12.47 11.98
C THR A 373 7.05 -11.96 10.54
N MET A 374 8.25 -11.53 10.14
CA MET A 374 8.58 -11.19 8.76
C MET A 374 8.45 -12.41 7.83
N ILE A 375 8.96 -13.58 8.24
CA ILE A 375 8.85 -14.85 7.49
C ILE A 375 7.38 -15.27 7.32
N PHE A 376 6.56 -15.14 8.37
CA PHE A 376 5.12 -15.44 8.32
C PHE A 376 4.26 -14.37 7.63
N ARG A 377 4.89 -13.42 6.91
CA ARG A 377 4.25 -12.37 6.11
C ARG A 377 3.28 -11.49 6.90
N ARG A 378 3.53 -11.27 8.20
CA ARG A 378 2.71 -10.39 9.06
C ARG A 378 3.34 -9.00 9.24
N GLY A 379 2.59 -8.08 9.86
CA GLY A 379 3.08 -6.74 10.20
C GLY A 379 4.06 -6.79 11.37
N ILE A 380 5.18 -6.07 11.25
CA ILE A 380 6.31 -6.14 12.20
C ILE A 380 6.46 -4.88 13.08
N VAL A 381 5.65 -3.85 12.85
CA VAL A 381 5.68 -2.60 13.63
C VAL A 381 5.38 -2.84 15.11
N LEU A 382 4.35 -3.64 15.40
CA LEU A 382 3.94 -3.94 16.77
C LEU A 382 5.03 -4.63 17.61
N PRO A 383 5.63 -5.76 17.16
CA PRO A 383 6.71 -6.39 17.93
C PRO A 383 7.94 -5.49 18.08
N SER A 384 8.21 -4.60 17.11
CA SER A 384 9.32 -3.63 17.20
C SER A 384 9.07 -2.60 18.32
N LEU A 385 7.89 -1.96 18.33
CA LEU A 385 7.51 -0.99 19.36
C LEU A 385 7.47 -1.62 20.76
N LEU A 386 6.90 -2.83 20.86
CA LEU A 386 6.85 -3.57 22.13
C LEU A 386 8.25 -3.96 22.60
N GLY A 387 9.11 -4.41 21.68
CA GLY A 387 10.49 -4.76 21.98
C GLY A 387 11.26 -3.56 22.52
N THR A 388 11.20 -2.41 21.85
CA THR A 388 11.85 -1.16 22.29
C THR A 388 11.41 -0.78 23.70
N PHE A 389 10.10 -0.84 23.97
CA PHE A 389 9.55 -0.55 25.29
C PHE A 389 10.08 -1.50 26.37
N VAL A 390 10.01 -2.82 26.13
CA VAL A 390 10.36 -3.83 27.12
C VAL A 390 11.87 -3.81 27.41
N ILE A 391 12.70 -3.65 26.39
CA ILE A 391 14.16 -3.60 26.52
C ILE A 391 14.58 -2.37 27.33
N ALA A 392 14.04 -1.20 27.02
CA ALA A 392 14.35 0.03 27.75
C ALA A 392 13.86 -0.01 29.20
N CYS A 393 12.66 -0.56 29.44
CA CYS A 393 12.18 -0.81 30.81
C CYS A 393 13.14 -1.70 31.60
N ALA A 394 13.59 -2.79 31.00
CA ALA A 394 14.48 -3.75 31.65
C ALA A 394 15.89 -3.19 31.89
N TYR A 395 16.40 -2.38 30.95
CA TYR A 395 17.73 -1.78 31.05
C TYR A 395 17.81 -0.68 32.12
N LYS A 396 16.82 0.23 32.15
CA LYS A 396 16.80 1.37 33.10
C LYS A 396 16.02 1.10 34.39
N GLY A 397 15.31 -0.03 34.50
CA GLY A 397 14.49 -0.36 35.65
C GLY A 397 13.26 0.54 35.83
N SER A 398 12.81 1.23 34.78
CA SER A 398 11.68 2.18 34.84
C SER A 398 10.74 2.04 33.65
N ILE A 399 9.44 2.04 33.93
CA ILE A 399 8.39 2.01 32.90
C ILE A 399 8.41 3.30 32.07
N ILE A 400 8.74 4.44 32.70
CA ILE A 400 8.79 5.75 32.04
C ILE A 400 9.87 5.75 30.96
N SER A 401 11.03 5.13 31.23
CA SER A 401 12.08 4.97 30.21
C SER A 401 11.63 4.12 29.02
N GLY A 402 10.73 3.15 29.22
CA GLY A 402 10.13 2.41 28.11
C GLY A 402 9.34 3.30 27.15
N PHE A 403 8.50 4.19 27.70
CA PHE A 403 7.72 5.14 26.89
C PHE A 403 8.63 6.14 26.17
N MET A 404 9.64 6.70 26.88
CA MET A 404 10.61 7.61 26.27
C MET A 404 11.39 6.92 25.15
N ALA A 405 11.86 5.69 25.38
CA ALA A 405 12.63 4.94 24.39
C ALA A 405 11.83 4.69 23.10
N ILE A 406 10.51 4.46 23.16
CA ILE A 406 9.69 4.39 21.94
C ILE A 406 9.82 5.69 21.13
N PHE A 407 9.63 6.84 21.78
CA PHE A 407 9.67 8.13 21.09
C PHE A 407 11.08 8.41 20.53
N TYR A 408 12.12 8.27 21.35
CA TYR A 408 13.50 8.52 20.91
C TYR A 408 13.99 7.51 19.88
N ALA A 409 13.56 6.24 19.94
CA ALA A 409 13.83 5.26 18.89
C ALA A 409 13.31 5.72 17.53
N ASN A 410 12.06 6.22 17.48
CA ASN A 410 11.49 6.77 16.26
C ASN A 410 12.19 8.07 15.82
N LEU A 411 12.58 8.92 16.77
CA LEU A 411 13.27 10.18 16.48
C LEU A 411 14.66 9.94 15.88
N VAL A 412 15.48 9.08 16.50
CA VAL A 412 16.80 8.70 16.00
C VAL A 412 16.67 8.03 14.64
N ALA A 413 15.73 7.10 14.48
CA ALA A 413 15.44 6.48 13.19
C ALA A 413 15.04 7.49 12.11
N ALA A 414 14.20 8.47 12.45
CA ALA A 414 13.79 9.51 11.52
C ALA A 414 14.96 10.42 11.12
N GLN A 415 15.86 10.74 12.06
CA GLN A 415 17.05 11.56 11.79
C GLN A 415 18.01 10.86 10.82
N GLU A 416 18.35 9.60 11.08
CA GLU A 416 19.26 8.83 10.22
C GLU A 416 18.68 8.62 8.82
N LEU A 417 17.38 8.32 8.72
CA LEU A 417 16.72 8.11 7.44
C LEU A 417 16.33 9.42 6.72
N PHE A 418 16.50 10.59 7.35
CA PHE A 418 16.02 11.87 6.80
C PHE A 418 16.72 12.26 5.50
N SER A 419 18.01 11.97 5.38
CA SER A 419 18.78 12.23 4.17
C SER A 419 18.19 11.49 2.96
N ILE A 420 17.79 10.23 3.16
CA ILE A 420 17.11 9.41 2.16
C ILE A 420 15.74 10.02 1.81
N PHE A 421 15.02 10.56 2.79
CA PHE A 421 13.71 11.20 2.56
C PHE A 421 13.86 12.44 1.69
N LEU A 422 14.86 13.28 1.96
CA LEU A 422 15.15 14.47 1.17
C LEU A 422 15.52 14.12 -0.27
N ILE A 423 16.36 13.10 -0.47
CA ILE A 423 16.74 12.66 -1.82
C ILE A 423 15.51 12.15 -2.58
N ILE A 424 14.68 11.29 -1.97
CA ILE A 424 13.44 10.80 -2.59
C ILE A 424 12.54 11.97 -2.96
N THR A 425 12.36 12.91 -2.03
CA THR A 425 11.54 14.11 -2.20
C THR A 425 11.98 14.94 -3.41
N PHE A 426 13.26 15.31 -3.48
CA PHE A 426 13.77 16.18 -4.54
C PHE A 426 13.87 15.48 -5.89
N MET A 427 14.24 14.20 -5.91
CA MET A 427 14.27 13.42 -7.14
C MET A 427 12.87 13.21 -7.72
N LEU A 428 11.87 12.95 -6.87
CA LEU A 428 10.48 12.84 -7.32
C LEU A 428 9.96 14.20 -7.82
N ALA A 429 10.21 15.27 -7.07
CA ALA A 429 9.84 16.62 -7.46
C ALA A 429 10.44 17.01 -8.83
N LEU A 430 11.75 16.76 -9.04
CA LEU A 430 12.41 16.96 -10.33
C LEU A 430 11.76 16.14 -11.44
N LEU A 431 11.51 14.85 -11.20
CA LEU A 431 10.89 13.97 -12.20
C LEU A 431 9.53 14.50 -12.65
N ASN A 432 8.73 15.02 -11.72
CA ASN A 432 7.41 15.57 -12.03
C ASN A 432 7.50 16.87 -12.82
N ALA A 433 8.44 17.75 -12.48
CA ALA A 433 8.71 18.94 -13.30
C ALA A 433 9.17 18.57 -14.72
N LEU A 434 9.96 17.49 -14.89
CA LEU A 434 10.38 17.00 -16.21
C LEU A 434 9.23 16.36 -17.00
N LYS A 435 8.29 15.68 -16.33
CA LYS A 435 7.06 15.15 -16.95
C LYS A 435 6.18 16.27 -17.48
N ASP A 436 6.04 17.36 -16.72
CA ASP A 436 5.28 18.53 -17.15
C ASP A 436 5.88 19.14 -18.44
N LEU A 437 7.21 19.07 -18.59
CA LEU A 437 7.93 19.45 -19.82
C LEU A 437 7.93 18.36 -20.92
N GLN A 438 7.47 17.13 -20.63
CA GLN A 438 7.62 15.92 -21.45
C GLN A 438 9.07 15.59 -21.84
N ALA A 439 10.04 16.06 -21.03
CA ALA A 439 11.47 15.84 -21.26
C ALA A 439 11.86 14.38 -20.91
N ASP A 440 11.21 13.81 -19.90
CA ASP A 440 11.31 12.42 -19.45
C ASP A 440 11.16 11.42 -20.62
N VAL A 441 10.20 11.66 -21.52
CA VAL A 441 9.94 10.78 -22.67
C VAL A 441 11.13 10.78 -23.65
N LEU A 442 11.77 11.93 -23.88
CA LEU A 442 12.91 12.01 -24.80
C LEU A 442 14.19 11.42 -24.19
N MET A 443 14.39 11.59 -22.87
CA MET A 443 15.55 11.04 -22.15
C MET A 443 15.65 9.51 -22.28
N ILE A 444 14.51 8.82 -22.26
CA ILE A 444 14.48 7.35 -22.22
C ILE A 444 14.45 6.68 -23.60
N GLN A 445 14.18 7.42 -24.68
CA GLN A 445 14.03 6.86 -26.04
C GLN A 445 15.19 5.96 -26.51
N PRO A 446 16.47 6.28 -26.28
CA PRO A 446 17.58 5.42 -26.72
C PRO A 446 17.57 4.05 -26.02
N ILE A 447 17.33 4.04 -24.71
CA ILE A 447 17.34 2.82 -23.89
C ILE A 447 16.06 2.01 -24.10
N GLN A 448 14.92 2.69 -24.34
CA GLN A 448 13.64 2.06 -24.62
C GLN A 448 13.67 1.18 -25.88
N LYS A 449 14.54 1.47 -26.87
CA LYS A 449 14.72 0.61 -28.05
C LYS A 449 15.24 -0.79 -27.70
N ILE A 450 15.98 -0.92 -26.60
CA ILE A 450 16.54 -2.19 -26.13
C ILE A 450 15.51 -2.96 -25.28
N MET A 451 14.60 -2.25 -24.59
CA MET A 451 13.58 -2.81 -23.70
C MET A 451 12.32 -3.28 -24.47
N ILE A 452 12.51 -4.27 -25.34
CA ILE A 452 11.47 -4.73 -26.29
C ILE A 452 10.34 -5.50 -25.57
N ASN A 453 10.69 -6.33 -24.59
CA ASN A 453 9.74 -7.12 -23.79
C ASN A 453 10.16 -7.14 -22.30
N GLY A 454 9.25 -7.56 -21.42
CA GLY A 454 9.48 -7.57 -19.98
C GLY A 454 10.63 -8.48 -19.53
N HIS A 455 10.88 -9.60 -20.22
CA HIS A 455 11.99 -10.50 -19.89
C HIS A 455 13.35 -9.86 -20.16
N LEU A 456 13.52 -9.27 -21.34
CA LEU A 456 14.75 -8.56 -21.70
C LEU A 456 14.94 -7.34 -20.80
N SER A 457 13.84 -6.66 -20.46
CA SER A 457 13.86 -5.49 -19.56
C SER A 457 14.37 -5.83 -18.16
N TYR A 458 14.09 -7.02 -17.64
CA TYR A 458 14.61 -7.49 -16.36
C TYR A 458 16.15 -7.55 -16.35
N PHE A 459 16.76 -8.16 -17.38
CA PHE A 459 18.22 -8.28 -17.47
C PHE A 459 18.89 -6.95 -17.84
N VAL A 460 18.25 -6.12 -18.66
CA VAL A 460 18.74 -4.76 -18.94
C VAL A 460 18.79 -3.94 -17.66
N LEU A 461 17.76 -4.01 -16.81
CA LEU A 461 17.77 -3.32 -15.52
C LEU A 461 18.90 -3.81 -14.62
N ILE A 462 19.16 -5.13 -14.54
CA ILE A 462 20.28 -5.66 -13.74
C ILE A 462 21.61 -5.11 -14.21
N ILE A 463 21.91 -5.23 -15.52
CA ILE A 463 23.21 -4.84 -16.07
C ILE A 463 23.43 -3.33 -15.91
N VAL A 464 22.45 -2.53 -16.30
CA VAL A 464 22.57 -1.06 -16.22
C VAL A 464 22.66 -0.61 -14.76
N THR A 465 21.88 -1.21 -13.87
CA THR A 465 21.93 -0.86 -12.44
C THR A 465 23.25 -1.23 -11.80
N TYR A 466 23.76 -2.44 -12.08
CA TYR A 466 25.04 -2.89 -11.55
C TYR A 466 26.17 -1.99 -12.01
N LEU A 467 26.27 -1.73 -13.33
CA LEU A 467 27.33 -0.90 -13.90
C LEU A 467 27.30 0.52 -13.32
N ILE A 468 26.15 1.19 -13.32
CA ILE A 468 26.05 2.55 -12.78
C ILE A 468 26.34 2.53 -11.27
N SER A 469 25.74 1.62 -10.50
CA SER A 469 25.91 1.60 -9.05
C SER A 469 27.35 1.27 -8.62
N LEU A 470 28.11 0.55 -9.45
CA LEU A 470 29.51 0.24 -9.17
C LEU A 470 30.38 1.50 -9.14
N PHE A 471 30.09 2.50 -9.98
CA PHE A 471 30.85 3.75 -10.04
C PHE A 471 30.32 4.83 -9.09
N PHE A 472 29.03 4.83 -8.83
CA PHE A 472 28.33 5.90 -8.13
C PHE A 472 27.98 5.60 -6.67
N TRP A 473 28.15 4.36 -6.24
CA TRP A 473 27.33 3.76 -5.19
C TRP A 473 25.83 3.72 -5.52
N PRO A 474 25.07 2.80 -4.92
CA PRO A 474 23.64 2.66 -5.21
C PRO A 474 22.83 3.86 -4.74
N THR A 475 23.21 4.51 -3.64
CA THR A 475 22.45 5.60 -3.02
C THR A 475 22.10 6.73 -4.01
N PRO A 476 23.04 7.25 -4.81
CA PRO A 476 22.73 8.22 -5.88
C PRO A 476 22.31 7.57 -7.21
N ALA A 477 22.79 6.37 -7.55
CA ALA A 477 22.50 5.72 -8.83
C ALA A 477 21.06 5.22 -8.96
N VAL A 478 20.57 4.56 -7.92
CA VAL A 478 19.28 3.87 -7.89
C VAL A 478 18.10 4.83 -8.09
N PRO A 479 18.03 6.01 -7.42
CA PRO A 479 16.98 6.99 -7.68
C PRO A 479 16.84 7.36 -9.16
N LEU A 480 17.97 7.61 -9.83
CA LEU A 480 18.00 7.99 -11.24
C LEU A 480 17.52 6.86 -12.14
N ILE A 481 18.01 5.64 -11.90
CA ILE A 481 17.62 4.45 -12.66
C ILE A 481 16.13 4.17 -12.49
N CYS A 482 15.62 4.24 -11.25
CA CYS A 482 14.21 3.97 -10.99
C CYS A 482 13.31 5.01 -11.66
N ALA A 483 13.66 6.29 -11.56
CA ALA A 483 12.91 7.37 -12.17
C ALA A 483 12.82 7.25 -13.70
N LEU A 484 13.89 6.82 -14.36
CA LEU A 484 13.98 6.79 -15.82
C LEU A 484 13.62 5.43 -16.44
N LEU A 485 14.14 4.33 -15.90
CA LEU A 485 14.10 3.03 -16.57
C LEU A 485 12.95 2.14 -16.11
N VAL A 486 12.46 2.28 -14.87
CA VAL A 486 11.35 1.46 -14.37
C VAL A 486 10.05 1.70 -15.16
N PRO A 487 9.64 2.95 -15.47
CA PRO A 487 8.45 3.16 -16.29
C PRO A 487 8.58 2.55 -17.69
N ALA A 488 9.77 2.60 -18.29
CA ALA A 488 10.05 1.97 -19.58
C ALA A 488 9.96 0.44 -19.51
N ALA A 489 10.47 -0.17 -18.43
CA ALA A 489 10.38 -1.60 -18.16
C ALA A 489 8.94 -2.07 -17.97
N ILE A 490 8.12 -1.29 -17.27
CA ILE A 490 6.72 -1.64 -17.03
C ILE A 490 5.94 -1.59 -18.34
N ARG A 491 6.15 -0.55 -19.16
CA ARG A 491 5.53 -0.44 -20.49
C ARG A 491 5.94 -1.57 -21.46
N SER A 492 7.06 -2.25 -21.23
CA SER A 492 7.48 -3.41 -22.03
C SER A 492 6.94 -4.75 -21.50
N GLY A 493 6.32 -4.76 -20.31
CA GLY A 493 5.67 -5.93 -19.70
C GLY A 493 6.28 -6.43 -18.39
N LEU A 494 7.26 -5.74 -17.80
CA LEU A 494 7.86 -6.11 -16.51
C LEU A 494 7.07 -5.51 -15.34
N PRO A 495 6.47 -6.30 -14.42
CA PRO A 495 5.79 -5.74 -13.25
C PRO A 495 6.73 -4.88 -12.38
N ALA A 496 6.19 -3.82 -11.77
CA ALA A 496 6.96 -2.85 -10.98
C ALA A 496 7.73 -3.51 -9.85
N ILE A 497 7.11 -4.46 -9.15
CA ILE A 497 7.75 -5.21 -8.07
C ILE A 497 8.92 -6.08 -8.57
N THR A 498 8.83 -6.61 -9.79
CA THR A 498 9.90 -7.42 -10.38
C THR A 498 11.04 -6.53 -10.88
N ALA A 499 10.75 -5.33 -11.37
CA ALA A 499 11.74 -4.30 -11.67
C ALA A 499 12.48 -3.85 -10.39
N ALA A 500 11.74 -3.63 -9.30
CA ALA A 500 12.32 -3.29 -8.00
C ALA A 500 13.27 -4.37 -7.47
N VAL A 501 12.90 -5.66 -7.60
CA VAL A 501 13.76 -6.80 -7.25
C VAL A 501 15.07 -6.78 -8.05
N ALA A 502 14.98 -6.57 -9.38
CA ALA A 502 16.15 -6.50 -10.25
C ALA A 502 17.13 -5.38 -9.83
N ILE A 503 16.60 -4.19 -9.59
CA ILE A 503 17.39 -3.01 -9.19
C ILE A 503 18.01 -3.23 -7.81
N THR A 504 17.26 -3.80 -6.88
CA THR A 504 17.75 -4.06 -5.51
C THR A 504 18.91 -5.03 -5.50
N ILE A 505 18.77 -6.16 -6.20
CA ILE A 505 19.82 -7.18 -6.28
C ILE A 505 21.08 -6.60 -6.95
N ALA A 506 20.92 -5.85 -8.04
CA ALA A 506 22.05 -5.34 -8.82
C ALA A 506 22.76 -4.14 -8.18
N GLY A 507 22.00 -3.18 -7.64
CA GLY A 507 22.57 -2.00 -7.02
C GLY A 507 23.02 -2.30 -5.60
N GLN A 508 22.07 -2.55 -4.72
CA GLN A 508 22.28 -2.55 -3.27
C GLN A 508 22.88 -3.86 -2.77
N GLY A 509 22.56 -4.96 -3.45
CA GLY A 509 23.24 -6.22 -3.27
C GLY A 509 24.63 -6.21 -3.91
N MET A 510 24.69 -6.34 -5.24
CA MET A 510 25.93 -6.62 -5.94
C MET A 510 26.94 -5.46 -5.86
N ALA A 511 26.58 -4.28 -6.36
CA ALA A 511 27.53 -3.19 -6.47
C ALA A 511 28.02 -2.72 -5.09
N LEU A 512 27.11 -2.54 -4.12
CA LEU A 512 27.49 -2.10 -2.77
C LEU A 512 28.31 -3.13 -2.01
N SER A 513 27.99 -4.42 -2.11
CA SER A 513 28.73 -5.43 -1.33
C SER A 513 30.13 -5.68 -1.87
N SER A 514 30.33 -5.54 -3.18
CA SER A 514 31.67 -5.54 -3.75
C SER A 514 32.44 -4.28 -3.39
N ASP A 515 31.77 -3.13 -3.47
CA ASP A 515 32.33 -1.79 -3.38
C ASP A 515 33.70 -1.67 -4.06
N TYR A 516 33.86 -2.30 -5.23
CA TYR A 516 35.18 -2.56 -5.79
C TYR A 516 35.89 -1.28 -6.24
N ILE A 517 35.10 -0.30 -6.68
CA ILE A 517 35.62 0.97 -7.12
C ILE A 517 35.90 1.85 -5.90
N VAL A 518 34.95 2.06 -4.98
CA VAL A 518 35.08 3.04 -3.87
C VAL A 518 35.81 2.50 -2.65
N GLN A 519 35.74 1.20 -2.40
CA GLN A 519 36.54 0.45 -1.42
C GLN A 519 36.38 0.90 0.03
N VAL A 520 35.29 1.57 0.41
CA VAL A 520 35.02 1.91 1.81
C VAL A 520 34.71 0.66 2.61
N ALA A 521 33.82 -0.19 2.09
CA ALA A 521 33.46 -1.44 2.77
C ALA A 521 34.67 -2.38 2.90
N PRO A 522 35.41 -2.68 1.81
CA PRO A 522 36.66 -3.42 1.88
C PRO A 522 37.67 -2.81 2.84
N ALA A 523 37.85 -1.49 2.88
CA ALA A 523 38.82 -0.84 3.77
C ALA A 523 38.47 -1.02 5.25
N LEU A 524 37.19 -0.88 5.61
CA LEU A 524 36.73 -1.09 6.99
C LEU A 524 36.92 -2.54 7.44
N SER A 525 36.54 -3.50 6.59
CA SER A 525 36.71 -4.92 6.84
C SER A 525 38.19 -5.30 6.94
N ALA A 526 39.03 -4.80 6.02
CA ALA A 526 40.45 -5.10 5.95
C ALA A 526 41.23 -4.49 7.12
N ALA A 527 40.94 -3.24 7.49
CA ALA A 527 41.60 -2.57 8.61
C ALA A 527 41.40 -3.32 9.93
N ALA A 528 40.18 -3.82 10.19
CA ALA A 528 39.91 -4.59 11.39
C ALA A 528 40.45 -6.03 11.34
N ALA A 529 40.57 -6.61 10.15
CA ALA A 529 41.17 -7.93 9.95
C ALA A 529 42.72 -7.90 9.89
N GLY A 530 43.34 -6.71 9.79
CA GLY A 530 44.79 -6.58 9.66
C GLY A 530 45.34 -7.04 8.30
N VAL A 531 44.54 -6.97 7.24
CA VAL A 531 44.90 -7.42 5.87
C VAL A 531 44.86 -6.27 4.86
N GLU A 532 45.33 -6.51 3.64
CA GLU A 532 45.30 -5.51 2.57
C GLU A 532 43.87 -5.25 2.06
N THR A 533 43.51 -3.98 1.84
CA THR A 533 42.18 -3.59 1.31
C THR A 533 41.90 -4.20 -0.08
N SER A 534 42.90 -4.23 -0.95
CA SER A 534 42.84 -4.83 -2.28
C SER A 534 42.46 -6.31 -2.22
N ALA A 535 43.05 -7.04 -1.27
CA ALA A 535 42.79 -8.45 -1.06
C ALA A 535 41.32 -8.72 -0.73
N VAL A 536 40.73 -7.95 0.21
CA VAL A 536 39.31 -8.06 0.56
C VAL A 536 38.41 -7.59 -0.59
N ALA A 537 38.79 -6.55 -1.32
CA ALA A 537 38.02 -6.01 -2.45
C ALA A 537 37.90 -7.03 -3.60
N ASP A 538 39.00 -7.70 -3.98
CA ASP A 538 39.02 -8.71 -5.04
C ASP A 538 38.09 -9.90 -4.71
N ARG A 539 38.19 -10.39 -3.47
CA ARG A 539 37.36 -11.51 -2.98
C ARG A 539 35.89 -11.09 -2.88
N SER A 540 35.62 -9.90 -2.36
CA SER A 540 34.25 -9.35 -2.26
C SER A 540 33.62 -9.16 -3.64
N LEU A 541 34.38 -8.74 -4.65
CA LEU A 541 33.89 -8.63 -6.03
C LEU A 541 33.46 -9.99 -6.59
N VAL A 542 34.33 -11.00 -6.50
CA VAL A 542 34.04 -12.35 -7.01
C VAL A 542 32.81 -12.94 -6.33
N LEU A 543 32.77 -12.89 -5.00
CA LEU A 543 31.67 -13.46 -4.21
C LEU A 543 30.36 -12.68 -4.38
N SER A 544 30.42 -11.36 -4.56
CA SER A 544 29.27 -10.52 -4.88
C SER A 544 28.68 -10.86 -6.25
N LEU A 545 29.53 -11.09 -7.26
CA LEU A 545 29.09 -11.53 -8.58
C LEU A 545 28.42 -12.91 -8.52
N ILE A 546 29.00 -13.87 -7.78
CA ILE A 546 28.39 -15.20 -7.59
C ILE A 546 27.01 -15.07 -6.93
N THR A 547 26.94 -14.35 -5.81
CA THR A 547 25.69 -14.10 -5.07
C THR A 547 24.64 -13.45 -5.96
N GLY A 548 25.05 -12.40 -6.68
CA GLY A 548 24.20 -11.59 -7.54
C GLY A 548 23.65 -12.31 -8.75
N VAL A 549 24.48 -13.10 -9.44
CA VAL A 549 24.04 -13.90 -10.59
C VAL A 549 23.04 -14.95 -10.14
N ILE A 550 23.32 -15.67 -9.05
CA ILE A 550 22.41 -16.69 -8.51
C ILE A 550 21.10 -16.05 -8.07
N ALA A 551 21.15 -14.98 -7.27
CA ALA A 551 19.97 -14.29 -6.79
C ALA A 551 19.13 -13.74 -7.96
N SER A 552 19.77 -13.13 -8.96
CA SER A 552 19.11 -12.60 -10.15
C SER A 552 18.42 -13.68 -10.97
N VAL A 553 19.06 -14.83 -11.16
CA VAL A 553 18.50 -15.97 -11.90
C VAL A 553 17.35 -16.61 -11.13
N LEU A 554 17.50 -16.83 -9.82
CA LEU A 554 16.43 -17.39 -8.99
C LEU A 554 15.22 -16.46 -8.90
N ALA A 555 15.44 -15.16 -8.71
CA ALA A 555 14.39 -14.16 -8.73
C ALA A 555 13.66 -14.15 -10.09
N TYR A 556 14.40 -14.23 -11.20
CA TYR A 556 13.79 -14.38 -12.52
C TYR A 556 12.94 -15.65 -12.61
N LEU A 557 13.45 -16.81 -12.18
CA LEU A 557 12.71 -18.07 -12.24
C LEU A 557 11.44 -18.06 -11.38
N PHE A 558 11.48 -17.44 -10.20
CA PHE A 558 10.33 -17.31 -9.30
C PHE A 558 9.26 -16.36 -9.86
N TYR A 559 9.67 -15.28 -10.53
CA TYR A 559 8.76 -14.21 -10.94
C TYR A 559 8.50 -14.14 -12.45
N ARG A 560 9.13 -14.97 -13.29
CA ARG A 560 8.94 -14.98 -14.76
C ARG A 560 7.50 -15.17 -15.19
N LYS A 561 6.70 -15.92 -14.42
CA LYS A 561 5.27 -16.14 -14.69
C LYS A 561 4.42 -14.88 -14.48
N SER A 562 4.93 -13.89 -13.76
CA SER A 562 4.26 -12.60 -13.56
C SER A 562 4.56 -11.60 -14.67
N ILE A 563 5.59 -11.85 -15.50
CA ILE A 563 5.95 -11.00 -16.63
C ILE A 563 4.86 -11.09 -17.69
N ARG A 564 4.39 -9.92 -18.14
CA ARG A 564 3.23 -9.78 -19.02
C ARG A 564 3.68 -9.51 -20.45
N SER A 565 2.76 -9.68 -21.41
CA SER A 565 2.99 -9.23 -22.78
C SER A 565 2.97 -7.70 -22.85
N LYS A 566 3.67 -7.12 -23.82
CA LYS A 566 3.77 -5.66 -24.00
C LYS A 566 2.41 -4.96 -24.16
N GLY A 567 1.43 -5.63 -24.76
CA GLY A 567 0.09 -5.09 -25.03
C GLY A 567 -0.92 -5.23 -23.88
N ASP A 568 -0.52 -5.76 -22.72
CA ASP A 568 -1.43 -5.93 -21.58
C ASP A 568 -1.84 -4.57 -20.98
N SER A 569 -3.14 -4.32 -20.84
CA SER A 569 -3.69 -3.05 -20.33
C SER A 569 -3.19 -2.72 -18.91
N ARG A 570 -2.91 -3.76 -18.10
CA ARG A 570 -2.38 -3.60 -16.75
C ARG A 570 -0.99 -2.96 -16.73
N ASN A 571 -0.21 -3.06 -17.80
CA ASN A 571 1.09 -2.40 -17.89
C ASN A 571 0.92 -0.88 -17.99
N GLN A 572 -0.10 -0.43 -18.71
CA GLN A 572 -0.41 1.00 -18.82
C GLN A 572 -1.00 1.50 -17.52
N GLU A 573 -1.88 0.73 -16.86
CA GLU A 573 -2.42 1.06 -15.54
C GLU A 573 -1.34 1.10 -14.46
N GLU A 574 -0.40 0.16 -14.43
CA GLU A 574 0.68 0.09 -13.42
C GLU A 574 1.75 1.16 -13.69
N ALA A 575 2.10 1.41 -14.96
CA ALA A 575 2.94 2.54 -15.32
C ALA A 575 2.25 3.88 -15.02
N ALA A 576 0.94 3.97 -15.27
CA ALA A 576 0.13 5.12 -14.90
C ALA A 576 0.08 5.27 -13.38
N GLN A 577 -0.12 4.24 -12.56
CA GLN A 577 -0.15 4.38 -11.09
C GLN A 577 1.16 4.92 -10.50
N ILE A 578 2.31 4.54 -11.07
CA ILE A 578 3.61 5.12 -10.70
C ILE A 578 3.76 6.55 -11.25
N GLN A 579 3.06 6.88 -12.33
CA GLN A 579 3.11 8.19 -13.00
C GLN A 579 2.03 9.19 -12.56
N ASP A 580 0.88 8.73 -12.06
CA ASP A 580 -0.42 9.42 -11.86
C ASP A 580 -0.67 9.72 -10.37
N TYR A 581 0.29 9.35 -9.51
CA TYR A 581 0.43 9.98 -8.20
C TYR A 581 0.79 11.48 -8.29
N ASP A 582 1.07 11.98 -9.51
CA ASP A 582 1.78 13.23 -9.77
C ASP A 582 1.27 14.04 -10.98
N SER A 583 -0.03 14.00 -11.28
CA SER A 583 -0.60 14.95 -12.25
C SER A 583 -1.05 16.23 -11.54
N SER A 584 -0.13 17.19 -11.37
CA SER A 584 -0.52 18.61 -11.29
C SER A 584 -1.32 18.93 -12.56
N GLY A 585 -2.58 19.31 -12.40
CA GLY A 585 -3.57 19.50 -13.47
C GLY A 585 -3.30 20.66 -14.43
N HIS A 586 -2.06 20.87 -14.88
CA HIS A 586 -1.65 22.05 -15.61
C HIS A 586 -1.04 21.71 -16.97
N LYS A 587 -1.91 21.34 -17.92
CA LYS A 587 -1.56 21.29 -19.34
C LYS A 587 -1.49 22.70 -19.92
N SER A 588 -0.33 23.36 -19.83
CA SER A 588 -0.07 24.60 -20.57
C SER A 588 0.39 24.26 -21.99
N ALA A 589 -0.54 24.30 -22.94
CA ALA A 589 -0.27 24.18 -24.37
C ALA A 589 0.32 25.48 -24.92
N SER A 590 1.65 25.61 -24.93
CA SER A 590 2.35 26.71 -25.59
C SER A 590 3.42 26.18 -26.54
N LYS A 591 3.52 26.78 -27.73
CA LYS A 591 4.54 26.49 -28.77
C LYS A 591 5.98 26.62 -28.24
N TYR A 592 6.18 27.36 -27.15
CA TYR A 592 7.46 27.53 -26.45
C TYR A 592 7.91 26.27 -25.68
N LEU A 593 7.02 25.34 -25.31
CA LEU A 593 7.40 24.12 -24.58
C LEU A 593 8.29 23.17 -25.39
N MET A 594 8.17 23.14 -26.72
CA MET A 594 8.91 22.17 -27.56
C MET A 594 10.43 22.36 -27.54
N GLN A 595 10.92 23.61 -27.45
CA GLN A 595 12.35 23.88 -27.41
C GLN A 595 12.95 23.48 -26.06
N TRP A 596 12.30 23.87 -24.96
CA TRP A 596 12.74 23.53 -23.61
C TRP A 596 12.69 22.04 -23.33
N ARG A 597 11.70 21.31 -23.87
CA ARG A 597 11.64 19.85 -23.81
C ARG A 597 12.93 19.18 -24.29
N ARG A 598 13.48 19.62 -25.43
CA ARG A 598 14.73 19.05 -25.99
C ARG A 598 15.95 19.44 -25.16
N ILE A 599 15.98 20.67 -24.64
CA ILE A 599 17.07 21.16 -23.80
C ILE A 599 17.15 20.33 -22.52
N PHE A 600 16.05 20.19 -21.79
CA PHE A 600 16.03 19.44 -20.53
C PHE A 600 16.29 17.94 -20.72
N ALA A 601 15.88 17.38 -21.86
CA ALA A 601 16.15 15.97 -22.17
C ALA A 601 17.65 15.65 -22.35
N TRP A 602 18.48 16.62 -22.72
CA TRP A 602 19.93 16.48 -22.77
C TRP A 602 20.62 17.02 -21.52
N LEU A 603 20.13 18.14 -20.98
CA LEU A 603 20.69 18.81 -19.83
C LEU A 603 20.72 17.89 -18.61
N VAL A 604 19.61 17.23 -18.28
CA VAL A 604 19.51 16.43 -17.05
C VAL A 604 20.50 15.24 -17.08
N PRO A 605 20.55 14.39 -18.12
CA PRO A 605 21.56 13.33 -18.19
C PRO A 605 22.99 13.85 -18.21
N ILE A 606 23.28 14.95 -18.92
CA ILE A 606 24.63 15.52 -18.99
C ILE A 606 25.07 16.07 -17.63
N VAL A 607 24.21 16.82 -16.94
CA VAL A 607 24.52 17.38 -15.62
C VAL A 607 24.75 16.25 -14.63
N LEU A 608 23.90 15.21 -14.65
CA LEU A 608 24.13 14.03 -13.83
C LEU A 608 25.43 13.30 -14.20
N LEU A 609 25.76 13.20 -15.50
CA LEU A 609 27.05 12.66 -16.00
C LEU A 609 28.27 13.50 -15.57
N LEU A 610 28.12 14.82 -15.45
CA LEU A 610 29.17 15.72 -14.95
C LEU A 610 29.36 15.57 -13.44
N VAL A 611 28.28 15.38 -12.67
CA VAL A 611 28.36 15.07 -11.23
C VAL A 611 29.16 13.79 -11.00
N VAL A 612 28.95 12.75 -11.82
CA VAL A 612 29.77 11.52 -11.80
C VAL A 612 31.22 11.82 -12.08
N GLY A 613 31.49 12.55 -13.17
CA GLY A 613 32.86 12.85 -13.60
C GLY A 613 33.60 13.60 -12.49
N TYR A 614 32.92 14.52 -11.82
CA TYR A 614 33.44 15.26 -10.68
C TYR A 614 33.68 14.38 -9.46
N MET A 615 32.73 13.51 -9.09
CA MET A 615 32.90 12.57 -7.98
C MET A 615 34.06 11.59 -8.24
N LEU A 616 34.18 11.07 -9.47
CA LEU A 616 35.28 10.19 -9.87
C LEU A 616 36.62 10.92 -9.87
N TYR A 617 36.68 12.14 -10.42
CA TYR A 617 37.90 12.95 -10.43
C TYR A 617 38.38 13.23 -9.01
N ASN A 618 37.50 13.66 -8.12
CA ASN A 618 37.89 13.96 -6.74
C ASN A 618 38.39 12.74 -5.99
N LYS A 619 37.83 11.58 -6.27
CA LYS A 619 38.26 10.34 -5.64
C LYS A 619 39.63 9.84 -6.14
N PHE A 620 39.92 9.95 -7.44
CA PHE A 620 41.19 9.47 -7.99
C PHE A 620 42.32 10.50 -7.93
N PHE A 621 41.98 11.79 -7.92
CA PHE A 621 42.94 12.88 -8.10
C PHE A 621 42.72 14.09 -7.18
N GLY A 622 41.60 14.16 -6.46
CA GLY A 622 41.25 15.31 -5.63
C GLY A 622 41.65 15.16 -4.16
N PRO A 623 41.64 16.26 -3.39
CA PRO A 623 41.98 16.27 -1.97
C PRO A 623 40.80 15.94 -1.03
N SER A 624 39.59 15.72 -1.58
CA SER A 624 38.34 15.56 -0.81
C SER A 624 37.61 14.26 -1.16
N ASP A 625 37.36 13.43 -0.15
CA ASP A 625 36.60 12.18 -0.26
C ASP A 625 35.08 12.45 -0.25
N LEU A 626 34.52 12.87 -1.39
CA LEU A 626 33.06 12.94 -1.58
C LEU A 626 32.48 11.51 -1.67
N VAL A 627 32.38 10.83 -0.53
CA VAL A 627 32.01 9.42 -0.43
C VAL A 627 30.74 9.25 0.40
N GLY A 628 29.85 8.35 -0.03
CA GLY A 628 28.63 8.04 0.72
C GLY A 628 27.59 9.15 0.75
N GLY A 629 27.20 9.56 1.97
CA GLY A 629 26.12 10.52 2.20
C GLY A 629 26.35 11.87 1.52
N GLU A 630 27.60 12.30 1.38
CA GLU A 630 27.95 13.56 0.71
C GLU A 630 27.69 13.52 -0.80
N GLY A 631 27.97 12.39 -1.44
CA GLY A 631 27.63 12.18 -2.86
C GLY A 631 26.11 12.18 -3.07
N ALA A 632 25.37 11.58 -2.13
CA ALA A 632 23.92 11.58 -2.15
C ALA A 632 23.33 13.00 -1.96
N ALA A 633 23.93 13.80 -1.07
CA ALA A 633 23.59 15.21 -0.88
C ALA A 633 23.91 16.06 -2.12
N LEU A 634 25.04 15.83 -2.78
CA LEU A 634 25.41 16.49 -4.04
C LEU A 634 24.38 16.23 -5.14
N VAL A 635 23.97 14.96 -5.31
CA VAL A 635 22.92 14.59 -6.28
C VAL A 635 21.58 15.21 -5.93
N GLY A 636 21.18 15.19 -4.65
CA GLY A 636 19.95 15.85 -4.19
C GLY A 636 19.96 17.35 -4.45
N GLY A 637 21.06 18.04 -4.16
CA GLY A 637 21.22 19.47 -4.41
C GLY A 637 21.17 19.82 -5.90
N VAL A 638 21.83 19.04 -6.75
CA VAL A 638 21.77 19.18 -8.20
C VAL A 638 20.34 18.94 -8.71
N ALA A 639 19.62 17.97 -8.15
CA ALA A 639 18.23 17.73 -8.49
C ALA A 639 17.32 18.91 -8.15
N VAL A 640 17.54 19.60 -7.02
CA VAL A 640 16.83 20.84 -6.66
C VAL A 640 17.10 21.95 -7.66
N ILE A 641 18.36 22.16 -8.08
CA ILE A 641 18.68 23.18 -9.08
C ILE A 641 18.01 22.87 -10.43
N LEU A 642 18.06 21.62 -10.87
CA LEU A 642 17.37 21.19 -12.09
C LEU A 642 15.86 21.35 -11.98
N LEU A 643 15.28 21.10 -10.80
CA LEU A 643 13.86 21.32 -10.52
C LEU A 643 13.51 22.80 -10.68
N LEU A 644 14.25 23.71 -10.04
CA LEU A 644 14.05 25.16 -10.13
C LEU A 644 14.15 25.67 -11.57
N LEU A 645 15.11 25.15 -12.34
CA LEU A 645 15.25 25.48 -13.75
C LEU A 645 14.07 24.95 -14.57
N ALA A 646 13.62 23.72 -14.33
CA ALA A 646 12.51 23.09 -15.05
C ALA A 646 11.17 23.81 -14.79
N THR A 647 10.89 24.17 -13.55
CA THR A 647 9.68 24.91 -13.16
C THR A 647 9.73 26.38 -13.59
N GLY A 648 10.91 27.00 -13.64
CA GLY A 648 11.09 28.38 -14.09
C GLY A 648 10.75 28.61 -15.57
N VAL A 649 10.68 27.54 -16.36
CA VAL A 649 10.21 27.56 -17.76
C VAL A 649 8.69 27.69 -17.86
N PHE A 650 7.93 27.27 -16.83
CA PHE A 650 6.49 27.51 -16.74
C PHE A 650 6.23 28.97 -16.36
N GLY A 651 5.26 29.60 -17.04
CA GLY A 651 5.04 31.05 -17.06
C GLY A 651 5.27 31.78 -15.73
N LYS A 652 5.98 32.92 -15.80
CA LYS A 652 6.52 33.74 -14.69
C LYS A 652 5.58 34.03 -13.50
N GLN A 653 4.25 33.90 -13.66
CA GLN A 653 3.27 34.23 -12.61
C GLN A 653 2.94 33.06 -11.68
N ASN A 654 3.17 31.80 -12.09
CA ASN A 654 2.80 30.61 -11.28
C ASN A 654 4.01 29.73 -10.90
N ALA A 655 5.22 30.05 -11.40
CA ALA A 655 6.43 29.23 -11.20
C ALA A 655 6.78 28.99 -9.72
N LEU A 656 6.47 29.94 -8.83
CA LEU A 656 6.72 29.83 -7.40
C LEU A 656 5.81 28.76 -6.75
N ASP A 657 4.53 28.73 -7.14
CA ASP A 657 3.56 27.75 -6.62
C ASP A 657 3.87 26.33 -7.14
N TYR A 658 4.34 26.20 -8.38
CA TYR A 658 4.71 24.91 -8.97
C TYR A 658 5.84 24.21 -8.23
N VAL A 659 6.91 24.95 -7.87
CA VAL A 659 8.03 24.37 -7.10
C VAL A 659 7.53 23.86 -5.75
N GLY A 660 6.72 24.65 -5.05
CA GLY A 660 6.15 24.27 -3.75
C GLY A 660 5.30 23.00 -3.83
N ASN A 661 4.46 22.89 -4.86
CA ASN A 661 3.61 21.71 -5.08
C ASN A 661 4.42 20.44 -5.34
N HIS A 662 5.42 20.50 -6.23
CA HIS A 662 6.25 19.32 -6.52
C HIS A 662 7.06 18.86 -5.29
N ILE A 663 7.62 19.79 -4.51
CA ILE A 663 8.33 19.47 -3.27
C ILE A 663 7.37 18.85 -2.24
N THR A 664 6.18 19.43 -2.07
CA THR A 664 5.16 18.93 -1.13
C THR A 664 4.73 17.51 -1.49
N ASN A 665 4.45 17.24 -2.77
CA ASN A 665 4.12 15.90 -3.25
C ASN A 665 5.27 14.91 -2.99
N GLY A 666 6.51 15.34 -3.22
CA GLY A 666 7.73 14.61 -2.88
C GLY A 666 7.77 14.19 -1.41
N PHE A 667 7.51 15.12 -0.49
CA PHE A 667 7.48 14.84 0.95
C PHE A 667 6.35 13.89 1.33
N VAL A 668 5.12 14.14 0.86
CA VAL A 668 3.97 13.27 1.15
C VAL A 668 4.25 11.84 0.70
N PHE A 669 4.85 11.67 -0.48
CA PHE A 669 5.24 10.38 -1.00
C PHE A 669 6.28 9.70 -0.11
N ALA A 670 7.39 10.40 0.20
CA ALA A 670 8.46 9.87 1.04
C ALA A 670 7.94 9.42 2.41
N PHE A 671 7.18 10.27 3.12
CA PHE A 671 6.64 9.93 4.44
C PHE A 671 5.61 8.79 4.41
N LYS A 672 4.76 8.73 3.38
CA LYS A 672 3.78 7.64 3.24
C LYS A 672 4.44 6.29 2.99
N ALA A 673 5.47 6.25 2.15
CA ALA A 673 6.24 5.03 1.91
C ALA A 673 7.00 4.57 3.16
N MET A 674 7.41 5.52 3.99
CA MET A 674 8.37 5.32 5.08
C MET A 674 7.80 5.20 6.49
N GLY A 675 6.56 5.62 6.72
CA GLY A 675 5.93 5.60 8.04
C GLY A 675 6.07 4.27 8.81
N PRO A 676 5.81 3.10 8.19
CA PRO A 676 5.96 1.80 8.87
C PRO A 676 7.42 1.43 9.19
N VAL A 677 8.40 1.99 8.50
CA VAL A 677 9.82 1.65 8.64
C VAL A 677 10.41 2.26 9.91
N ILE A 678 10.07 3.52 10.22
CA ILE A 678 10.69 4.29 11.31
C ILE A 678 10.67 3.53 12.66
N PRO A 679 9.54 2.94 13.12
CA PRO A 679 9.53 2.19 14.38
C PRO A 679 10.39 0.93 14.39
N ILE A 680 10.60 0.33 13.21
CA ILE A 680 11.37 -0.91 13.06
C ILE A 680 12.87 -0.59 13.07
N ALA A 681 13.27 0.42 12.29
CA ALA A 681 14.63 0.96 12.32
C ALA A 681 15.02 1.37 13.74
N GLY A 682 14.12 2.08 14.45
CA GLY A 682 14.35 2.48 15.84
C GLY A 682 14.56 1.31 16.80
N PHE A 683 13.91 0.16 16.58
CA PHE A 683 14.19 -1.05 17.36
C PHE A 683 15.58 -1.60 17.08
N PHE A 684 15.95 -1.77 15.81
CA PHE A 684 17.25 -2.37 15.45
C PHE A 684 18.44 -1.45 15.72
N PHE A 685 18.23 -0.14 15.71
CA PHE A 685 19.22 0.85 16.14
C PHE A 685 19.61 0.72 17.62
N LEU A 686 18.77 0.13 18.49
CA LEU A 686 19.20 -0.25 19.84
C LEU A 686 20.36 -1.26 19.82
N GLY A 687 20.56 -1.99 18.72
CA GLY A 687 21.63 -2.95 18.55
C GLY A 687 23.04 -2.34 18.54
N SER A 688 23.18 -1.07 18.16
CA SER A 688 24.46 -0.33 18.07
C SER A 688 24.59 0.68 19.20
N ALA A 689 25.76 0.77 19.87
CA ALA A 689 26.02 1.80 20.87
C ALA A 689 25.87 3.23 20.33
N GLU A 690 26.19 3.45 19.05
CA GLU A 690 26.11 4.77 18.42
C GLU A 690 24.69 5.34 18.51
N PHE A 691 23.69 4.54 18.17
CA PHE A 691 22.29 4.96 18.17
C PHE A 691 21.61 4.70 19.52
N SER A 692 21.93 3.59 20.21
CA SER A 692 21.30 3.24 21.48
C SER A 692 21.56 4.31 22.56
N LYS A 693 22.65 5.08 22.45
CA LYS A 693 22.93 6.24 23.31
C LYS A 693 21.80 7.27 23.27
N GLY A 694 21.38 7.66 22.06
CA GLY A 694 20.31 8.62 21.83
C GLY A 694 18.93 8.05 22.15
N ILE A 695 18.72 6.75 21.95
CA ILE A 695 17.45 6.08 22.21
C ILE A 695 17.20 5.88 23.71
N LEU A 696 18.22 5.42 24.42
CA LEU A 696 18.13 5.13 25.84
C LEU A 696 18.40 6.36 26.69
N LEU A 697 19.00 7.44 26.17
CA LEU A 697 19.41 8.62 26.93
C LEU A 697 20.37 8.27 28.08
N VAL A 698 21.53 7.72 27.73
CA VAL A 698 22.60 7.33 28.67
C VAL A 698 23.96 7.81 28.16
N GLU A 699 24.93 8.01 29.04
CA GLU A 699 26.29 8.41 28.65
C GLU A 699 27.07 7.25 28.05
N GLU A 700 27.02 6.08 28.71
CA GLU A 700 27.54 4.80 28.23
C GLU A 700 26.39 3.93 27.71
N ALA A 701 26.43 3.66 26.40
CA ALA A 701 25.36 2.99 25.70
C ALA A 701 25.71 1.53 25.40
N PRO A 702 24.79 0.57 25.65
CA PRO A 702 25.03 -0.82 25.34
C PRO A 702 24.95 -1.05 23.83
N SER A 703 25.78 -1.95 23.31
CA SER A 703 25.65 -2.42 21.93
C SER A 703 24.94 -3.77 21.96
N PHE A 704 23.63 -3.78 22.22
CA PHE A 704 22.92 -5.04 22.51
C PHE A 704 23.16 -6.14 21.47
N LEU A 705 23.25 -5.78 20.20
CA LEU A 705 23.52 -6.72 19.12
C LEU A 705 24.98 -7.14 19.06
N PHE A 706 25.91 -6.18 19.07
CA PHE A 706 27.35 -6.49 19.01
C PHE A 706 27.83 -7.28 20.24
N ASP A 707 27.31 -6.97 21.42
CA ASP A 707 27.65 -7.65 22.67
C ASP A 707 27.19 -9.12 22.65
N ILE A 708 25.98 -9.39 22.12
CA ILE A 708 25.49 -10.77 21.91
C ILE A 708 26.38 -11.51 20.92
N VAL A 709 26.69 -10.89 19.77
CA VAL A 709 27.53 -11.52 18.73
C VAL A 709 28.93 -11.83 19.28
N SER A 710 29.54 -10.89 19.99
CA SER A 710 30.88 -11.05 20.59
C SER A 710 30.92 -12.15 21.65
N SER A 711 29.84 -12.33 22.41
CA SER A 711 29.72 -13.42 23.39
C SER A 711 29.67 -14.83 22.76
N ILE A 712 29.17 -14.92 21.52
CA ILE A 712 29.03 -16.19 20.79
C ILE A 712 30.35 -16.59 20.11
N GLN A 713 31.27 -15.66 19.89
CA GLN A 713 32.57 -15.90 19.23
C GLN A 713 33.33 -17.09 19.82
N ALA A 714 33.35 -17.22 21.15
CA ALA A 714 34.07 -18.29 21.84
C ALA A 714 33.51 -19.71 21.62
N PHE A 715 32.33 -19.83 21.02
CA PHE A 715 31.65 -21.10 20.77
C PHE A 715 31.66 -21.50 19.28
N LEU A 716 32.34 -20.76 18.42
CA LEU A 716 32.38 -21.03 16.99
C LEU A 716 33.30 -22.22 16.67
N PRO A 717 32.88 -23.18 15.81
CA PRO A 717 33.71 -24.35 15.45
C PRO A 717 34.93 -24.00 14.58
N GLU A 718 36.03 -24.76 14.72
CA GLU A 718 37.30 -24.55 13.98
C GLU A 718 37.30 -25.00 12.50
N SER A 719 36.19 -25.51 11.98
CA SER A 719 36.11 -25.95 10.57
C SER A 719 35.92 -24.76 9.64
N SER A 720 36.66 -24.70 8.52
CA SER A 720 36.58 -23.59 7.53
C SER A 720 35.17 -23.33 7.00
N VAL A 721 34.40 -24.39 6.72
CA VAL A 721 33.00 -24.25 6.29
C VAL A 721 32.14 -23.64 7.40
N PHE A 722 32.30 -24.11 8.64
CA PHE A 722 31.56 -23.58 9.77
C PHE A 722 31.99 -22.15 10.12
N ALA A 723 33.28 -21.82 10.02
CA ALA A 723 33.81 -20.48 10.21
C ALA A 723 33.25 -19.51 9.16
N ALA A 724 33.24 -19.91 7.89
CA ALA A 724 32.67 -19.14 6.78
C ALA A 724 31.16 -18.86 6.97
N PHE A 725 30.36 -19.89 7.27
CA PHE A 725 28.93 -19.70 7.54
C PHE A 725 28.65 -18.92 8.84
N SER A 726 29.53 -19.05 9.84
CA SER A 726 29.43 -18.25 11.07
C SER A 726 29.68 -16.78 10.77
N LEU A 727 30.71 -16.45 9.98
CA LEU A 727 30.98 -15.08 9.54
C LEU A 727 29.86 -14.52 8.69
N LEU A 728 29.29 -15.31 7.77
CA LEU A 728 28.13 -14.91 6.99
C LEU A 728 26.96 -14.57 7.93
N PHE A 729 26.66 -15.45 8.88
CA PHE A 729 25.55 -15.26 9.81
C PHE A 729 25.75 -14.06 10.72
N VAL A 730 26.98 -13.87 11.23
CA VAL A 730 27.35 -12.69 12.01
C VAL A 730 27.19 -11.43 11.16
N GLY A 731 27.65 -11.43 9.92
CA GLY A 731 27.43 -10.32 8.98
C GLY A 731 25.95 -10.02 8.78
N ILE A 732 25.13 -11.03 8.50
CA ILE A 732 23.67 -10.85 8.36
C ILE A 732 23.08 -10.23 9.61
N ILE A 733 23.46 -10.73 10.79
CA ILE A 733 22.98 -10.21 12.07
C ILE A 733 23.38 -8.75 12.25
N THR A 734 24.66 -8.41 12.10
CA THR A 734 25.16 -7.05 12.32
C THR A 734 24.59 -6.08 11.29
N GLY A 735 24.30 -6.53 10.07
CA GLY A 735 23.61 -5.76 9.05
C GLY A 735 22.11 -5.54 9.31
N LEU A 736 21.49 -6.17 10.33
CA LEU A 736 20.10 -5.87 10.70
C LEU A 736 19.92 -4.45 11.22
N ASP A 737 20.99 -3.73 11.52
CA ASP A 737 20.95 -2.32 11.88
C ASP A 737 20.40 -1.44 10.73
N GLY A 738 20.53 -1.85 9.47
CA GLY A 738 20.10 -1.06 8.31
C GLY A 738 21.20 -0.24 7.63
N SER A 739 22.43 -0.24 8.17
CA SER A 739 23.58 0.40 7.50
C SER A 739 24.35 -0.60 6.65
N GLY A 740 24.59 -1.80 7.19
CA GLY A 740 25.52 -2.78 6.60
C GLY A 740 27.00 -2.41 6.73
N PHE A 741 27.33 -1.24 7.31
CA PHE A 741 28.71 -0.76 7.52
C PHE A 741 29.15 -0.85 8.98
N SER A 742 28.25 -0.62 9.93
CA SER A 742 28.56 -0.64 11.38
C SER A 742 29.11 -2.00 11.83
N GLY A 743 28.68 -3.08 11.16
CA GLY A 743 29.10 -4.45 11.42
C GLY A 743 30.47 -4.82 10.88
N LEU A 744 31.02 -4.06 9.93
CA LEU A 744 32.21 -4.45 9.17
C LEU A 744 33.48 -4.56 10.02
N PRO A 745 33.76 -3.62 10.95
CA PRO A 745 34.91 -3.76 11.85
C PRO A 745 34.83 -5.02 12.72
N LEU A 746 33.63 -5.39 13.19
CA LEU A 746 33.46 -6.61 13.97
C LEU A 746 33.68 -7.85 13.11
N THR A 747 33.08 -7.93 11.93
CA THR A 747 33.28 -9.07 11.03
C THR A 747 34.74 -9.20 10.58
N GLY A 748 35.45 -8.09 10.38
CA GLY A 748 36.88 -8.09 10.08
C GLY A 748 37.73 -8.62 11.24
N ALA A 749 37.51 -8.11 12.46
CA ALA A 749 38.23 -8.58 13.65
C ALA A 749 37.96 -10.07 13.93
N LEU A 750 36.72 -10.53 13.74
CA LEU A 750 36.34 -11.94 13.85
C LEU A 750 37.03 -12.80 12.78
N ALA A 751 37.10 -12.31 11.54
CA ALA A 751 37.79 -12.99 10.46
C ALA A 751 39.27 -13.24 10.77
N ALA A 752 39.98 -12.25 11.33
CA ALA A 752 41.35 -12.44 11.78
C ALA A 752 41.48 -13.48 12.90
N SER A 753 40.50 -13.54 13.81
CA SER A 753 40.51 -14.51 14.92
C SER A 753 40.15 -15.94 14.51
N LEU A 754 39.49 -16.11 13.36
CA LEU A 754 38.98 -17.38 12.85
C LEU A 754 39.75 -17.88 11.62
N GLU A 755 40.85 -17.21 11.28
CA GLU A 755 41.77 -17.64 10.25
C GLU A 755 42.29 -19.05 10.55
N SER A 756 42.38 -19.88 9.52
CA SER A 756 42.86 -21.26 9.62
C SER A 756 43.75 -21.60 8.43
N ALA A 757 44.44 -22.75 8.48
CA ALA A 757 45.28 -23.22 7.38
C ALA A 757 44.52 -23.45 6.04
N SER A 758 43.18 -23.40 6.05
CA SER A 758 42.32 -23.69 4.90
C SER A 758 41.46 -22.53 4.42
N ILE A 759 41.47 -21.38 5.11
CA ILE A 759 40.78 -20.16 4.66
C ILE A 759 41.44 -18.93 5.29
N ASP A 760 41.82 -17.95 4.46
CA ASP A 760 42.53 -16.76 4.90
C ASP A 760 41.58 -15.70 5.50
N ALA A 761 42.13 -14.84 6.37
CA ALA A 761 41.38 -13.76 7.02
C ALA A 761 40.69 -12.82 6.01
N SER A 762 41.30 -12.58 4.84
CA SER A 762 40.70 -11.70 3.82
C SER A 762 39.43 -12.31 3.20
N THR A 763 39.39 -13.63 3.01
CA THR A 763 38.21 -14.34 2.50
C THR A 763 37.10 -14.37 3.54
N LEU A 764 37.42 -14.65 4.80
CA LEU A 764 36.45 -14.58 5.91
C LEU A 764 35.88 -13.16 6.09
N ALA A 765 36.72 -12.14 5.97
CA ALA A 765 36.30 -10.74 6.04
C ALA A 765 35.35 -10.38 4.88
N ALA A 766 35.64 -10.83 3.66
CA ALA A 766 34.75 -10.64 2.50
C ALA A 766 33.39 -11.34 2.69
N ILE A 767 33.35 -12.54 3.28
CA ILE A 767 32.10 -13.26 3.58
C ILE A 767 31.27 -12.51 4.63
N GLY A 768 31.89 -12.03 5.69
CA GLY A 768 31.22 -11.20 6.70
C GLY A 768 30.67 -9.91 6.10
N GLN A 769 31.46 -9.24 5.25
CA GLN A 769 31.05 -8.05 4.51
C GLN A 769 29.83 -8.29 3.62
N LEU A 770 29.78 -9.42 2.89
CA LEU A 770 28.61 -9.78 2.09
C LEU A 770 27.37 -9.94 2.97
N GLY A 771 27.48 -10.67 4.08
CA GLY A 771 26.37 -10.85 5.01
C GLY A 771 25.83 -9.50 5.51
N ALA A 772 26.72 -8.60 5.91
CA ALA A 772 26.39 -7.28 6.43
C ALA A 772 25.75 -6.38 5.36
N ILE A 773 26.34 -6.30 4.17
CA ILE A 773 25.89 -5.37 3.13
C ILE A 773 24.65 -5.89 2.39
N TRP A 774 24.55 -7.19 2.08
CA TRP A 774 23.31 -7.72 1.49
C TRP A 774 22.12 -7.59 2.45
N THR A 775 22.38 -7.57 3.76
CA THR A 775 21.36 -7.31 4.77
C THR A 775 21.10 -5.81 4.92
N GLY A 776 22.03 -5.09 5.55
CA GLY A 776 21.90 -3.68 5.90
C GLY A 776 22.16 -2.70 4.77
N GLY A 777 23.02 -3.04 3.82
CA GLY A 777 23.23 -2.23 2.61
C GLY A 777 22.04 -2.27 1.64
N GLY A 778 21.21 -3.31 1.70
CA GLY A 778 19.79 -3.19 1.41
C GLY A 778 19.17 -4.15 0.40
N ALA A 779 19.28 -5.46 0.63
CA ALA A 779 18.49 -6.46 -0.11
C ALA A 779 17.52 -7.26 0.77
N LEU A 780 17.81 -7.43 2.07
CA LEU A 780 17.08 -8.34 2.96
C LEU A 780 16.27 -7.66 4.07
N ILE A 781 16.45 -6.36 4.33
CA ILE A 781 15.65 -5.63 5.32
C ILE A 781 15.07 -4.34 4.77
N ALA A 782 13.91 -3.96 5.32
CA ALA A 782 13.10 -2.87 4.77
C ALA A 782 13.52 -1.49 5.29
N TRP A 783 14.45 -1.42 6.25
CA TRP A 783 14.97 -0.19 6.84
C TRP A 783 16.41 0.09 6.40
N SER A 784 16.71 -0.25 5.16
CA SER A 784 17.99 -0.05 4.49
C SER A 784 17.82 0.84 3.25
N SER A 785 18.89 1.04 2.47
CA SER A 785 18.80 1.77 1.19
C SER A 785 17.75 1.21 0.22
N LEU A 786 17.31 -0.06 0.37
CA LEU A 786 16.20 -0.71 -0.37
C LEU A 786 14.94 0.16 -0.45
N ILE A 787 14.69 0.92 0.61
CA ILE A 787 13.62 1.90 0.72
C ILE A 787 13.52 2.80 -0.49
N ALA A 788 14.67 3.29 -0.97
CA ALA A 788 14.69 4.20 -2.09
C ALA A 788 14.10 3.51 -3.32
N VAL A 789 14.51 2.26 -3.60
CA VAL A 789 13.94 1.45 -4.70
C VAL A 789 12.44 1.27 -4.53
N ALA A 790 12.01 0.86 -3.33
CA ALA A 790 10.60 0.62 -3.05
C ALA A 790 9.76 1.88 -3.29
N GLY A 791 10.25 3.02 -2.82
CA GLY A 791 9.69 4.33 -3.09
C GLY A 791 9.61 4.62 -4.59
N PHE A 792 10.72 4.65 -5.32
CA PHE A 792 10.69 5.04 -6.73
C PHE A 792 9.92 4.05 -7.63
N CYS A 793 9.84 2.78 -7.27
CA CYS A 793 9.03 1.80 -7.99
C CYS A 793 7.55 1.81 -7.58
N GLY A 794 7.17 2.59 -6.56
CA GLY A 794 5.79 2.65 -6.06
C GLY A 794 5.31 1.33 -5.41
N VAL A 795 6.22 0.57 -4.80
CA VAL A 795 5.94 -0.75 -4.22
C VAL A 795 6.19 -0.78 -2.72
N SER A 796 5.61 -1.77 -2.03
CA SER A 796 5.86 -1.96 -0.60
C SER A 796 7.30 -2.46 -0.35
N ALA A 797 8.07 -1.73 0.47
CA ALA A 797 9.42 -2.15 0.89
C ALA A 797 9.41 -3.55 1.55
N MET A 798 8.38 -3.86 2.33
CA MET A 798 8.22 -5.19 2.95
C MET A 798 7.95 -6.29 1.93
N GLU A 799 7.17 -5.99 0.88
CA GLU A 799 6.93 -6.96 -0.18
C GLU A 799 8.22 -7.21 -0.99
N LEU A 800 8.97 -6.15 -1.26
CA LEU A 800 10.26 -6.21 -1.96
C LEU A 800 11.27 -7.06 -1.18
N VAL A 801 11.43 -6.83 0.12
CA VAL A 801 12.25 -7.68 1.00
C VAL A 801 11.83 -9.14 0.94
N ARG A 802 10.54 -9.44 1.06
CA ARG A 802 10.04 -10.83 1.00
C ARG A 802 10.38 -11.50 -0.32
N LYS A 803 10.35 -10.74 -1.42
CA LYS A 803 10.65 -11.27 -2.76
C LYS A 803 12.15 -11.48 -2.98
N ASN A 804 13.00 -10.69 -2.34
CA ASN A 804 14.45 -10.84 -2.38
C ASN A 804 14.97 -11.91 -1.41
N PHE A 805 14.27 -12.18 -0.31
CA PHE A 805 14.74 -13.03 0.79
C PHE A 805 15.31 -14.37 0.32
N PHE A 806 14.51 -15.21 -0.34
CA PHE A 806 14.97 -16.54 -0.76
C PHE A 806 16.05 -16.49 -1.84
N PRO A 807 15.90 -15.73 -2.95
CA PRO A 807 16.95 -15.62 -3.95
C PRO A 807 18.31 -15.19 -3.37
N VAL A 808 18.30 -14.20 -2.47
CA VAL A 808 19.53 -13.66 -1.88
C VAL A 808 20.14 -14.60 -0.85
N ILE A 809 19.36 -15.18 0.07
CA ILE A 809 19.89 -16.12 1.07
C ILE A 809 20.50 -17.37 0.42
N ILE A 810 19.87 -17.88 -0.65
CA ILE A 810 20.42 -19.00 -1.43
C ILE A 810 21.71 -18.56 -2.13
N GLY A 811 21.73 -17.37 -2.74
CA GLY A 811 22.92 -16.79 -3.35
C GLY A 811 24.10 -16.67 -2.37
N LEU A 812 23.86 -16.09 -1.19
CA LEU A 812 24.86 -15.92 -0.13
C LEU A 812 25.39 -17.27 0.37
N SER A 813 24.51 -18.26 0.53
CA SER A 813 24.91 -19.61 0.97
C SER A 813 25.81 -20.29 -0.06
N ILE A 814 25.47 -20.18 -1.36
CA ILE A 814 26.28 -20.76 -2.44
C ILE A 814 27.60 -20.01 -2.60
N ALA A 815 27.60 -18.68 -2.52
CA ALA A 815 28.83 -17.88 -2.57
C ALA A 815 29.76 -18.22 -1.40
N THR A 816 29.21 -18.45 -0.20
CA THR A 816 30.00 -18.88 0.97
C THR A 816 30.64 -20.24 0.74
N ILE A 817 29.92 -21.21 0.19
CA ILE A 817 30.50 -22.52 -0.18
C ILE A 817 31.58 -22.35 -1.25
N ALA A 818 31.31 -21.54 -2.28
CA ALA A 818 32.27 -21.25 -3.34
C ALA A 818 33.53 -20.58 -2.81
N ALA A 819 33.41 -19.69 -1.82
CA ALA A 819 34.55 -19.03 -1.17
C ALA A 819 35.52 -20.06 -0.59
N VAL A 820 35.03 -21.04 0.17
CA VAL A 820 35.85 -22.11 0.79
C VAL A 820 36.51 -23.04 -0.25
N ILE A 821 35.95 -23.12 -1.47
CA ILE A 821 36.48 -23.98 -2.54
C ILE A 821 37.51 -23.23 -3.40
N LEU A 822 37.30 -21.93 -3.62
CA LEU A 822 38.08 -21.11 -4.53
C LEU A 822 39.30 -20.44 -3.87
N PHE A 823 39.18 -20.11 -2.59
CA PHE A 823 40.18 -19.40 -1.78
C PHE A 823 40.45 -20.21 -0.51
#